data_AF-A0A822IRD7-F1
#
_entry.id   AF-A0A822IRD7-F1
#
_cell.length_a   1.000
_cell.length_b   1.000
_cell.length_c   1.000
_cell.angle_alpha   90.00
_cell.angle_beta   90.00
_cell.angle_gamma   90.00
#
_symmetry.space_group_name_H-M   'P 1'
#
loop_
_entity.id
_entity.type
_entity.pdbx_description
1 polymer ?
#
loop_
_entity_poly.entity_id
_entity_poly.type
_entity_poly.pdbx_seq_one_letter_code
_entity_poly.pdbx_strand_id
1 'polypeptide(L)'
;MDINALRVFNALHSLSISEEEFALIESEQGHTERTGLFIVCIKKGQSICISHDENHKIIIKNIKAEFPTPCRVLFKTVITFDDLPPEVYTLQSIAQYRTLDADLKHRADNLDELKDRICDRFVDNNPKNLGESCDSSSYSGCYSTDQGKKAEWKDMKTWLIDSQLHALFWLFKEDYQRFERDVKVSRDNIARIVKVFERNNRRLAIIQRTNNYQKKHTGGCMSGYGGTWDETIQGSELMIRCFRPKDVQYNYVDLNREIYLPVSYSEDTEIWLDDTLFEKIGHHELKVLSKRLFADNPVHGRRWILLNADEFNKKQSLIRIEVMSAARKDQEEQAKKSLAKNIDTQFKKGKVVRQGITFTKNSIECEGIKIKNQKLGEFVMKNQVHLQLEPDFRRIVQDFICYILNIQASQNFYSDKISYVCNFVGDETIDIGKVKLHIKSENNNIFINNSRIRKDDLVEVIFKALSYTDQTSFDAYLAYSASVNLALQKTLASGGMSFELKIDITEDNSLPVKKEKMLLSLPLKRVKGKNYTTINGVDYRIQNLQAFFDIGKEINGSRIGYSGGGYLQRTIKMLYRAIKDISPKDIGDLIRNGEKEYATVQAHVLRENAKKSMKADEFVKHAAKVSKAKELMDGFLVHGASGKTYTVNARTLAVYEILPGKKQRYICIVDMETPTNSEWGRKDALAKRLLMLSHDLKVADQVHTLGLTGQEPGLEVMA
;
A
#
# COMPACT_ATOMS: atom_id res chain seq x y z
N MET A 1 -18.79 -38.86 -19.65
CA MET A 1 -19.98 -38.45 -18.90
C MET A 1 -19.64 -38.53 -17.42
N ASP A 2 -19.73 -37.43 -16.67
CA ASP A 2 -19.41 -37.37 -15.23
C ASP A 2 -20.35 -38.31 -14.44
N ILE A 3 -19.83 -39.04 -13.45
CA ILE A 3 -20.61 -39.90 -12.54
C ILE A 3 -21.73 -39.10 -11.85
N ASN A 4 -21.51 -37.81 -11.61
CA ASN A 4 -22.53 -36.91 -11.06
C ASN A 4 -23.67 -36.66 -12.05
N ALA A 5 -23.38 -36.55 -13.36
CA ALA A 5 -24.41 -36.39 -14.38
C ALA A 5 -25.31 -37.64 -14.46
N LEU A 6 -24.72 -38.85 -14.45
CA LEU A 6 -25.47 -40.12 -14.41
C LEU A 6 -26.40 -40.23 -13.20
N ARG A 7 -25.95 -39.77 -12.02
CA ARG A 7 -26.77 -39.74 -10.80
C ARG A 7 -27.95 -38.80 -10.91
N VAL A 8 -27.75 -37.61 -11.51
CA VAL A 8 -28.85 -36.66 -11.77
C VAL A 8 -29.83 -37.25 -12.78
N PHE A 9 -29.37 -37.83 -13.89
CA PHE A 9 -30.25 -38.49 -14.87
C PHE A 9 -31.04 -39.65 -14.28
N ASN A 10 -30.42 -40.50 -13.45
CA ASN A 10 -31.13 -41.58 -12.76
C ASN A 10 -32.17 -41.05 -11.76
N ALA A 11 -31.86 -39.97 -11.02
CA ALA A 11 -32.80 -39.32 -10.12
C ALA A 11 -33.98 -38.71 -10.89
N LEU A 12 -33.71 -37.98 -11.96
CA LEU A 12 -34.72 -37.40 -12.86
C LEU A 12 -35.63 -38.50 -13.48
N HIS A 13 -35.05 -39.60 -13.97
CA HIS A 13 -35.80 -40.74 -14.50
C HIS A 13 -36.66 -41.42 -13.41
N SER A 14 -36.14 -41.56 -12.18
CA SER A 14 -36.89 -42.13 -11.04
C SER A 14 -38.11 -41.28 -10.62
N LEU A 15 -38.11 -40.00 -10.98
CA LEU A 15 -39.19 -39.05 -10.75
C LEU A 15 -40.25 -39.02 -11.87
N SER A 16 -40.08 -39.83 -12.92
CA SER A 16 -41.04 -39.94 -14.04
C SER A 16 -41.29 -38.60 -14.74
N ILE A 17 -40.20 -37.90 -15.09
CA ILE A 17 -40.22 -36.66 -15.87
C ILE A 17 -40.60 -36.97 -17.33
N SER A 18 -41.46 -36.14 -17.93
CA SER A 18 -41.85 -36.28 -19.35
C SER A 18 -40.77 -35.71 -20.30
N GLU A 19 -40.82 -36.10 -21.58
CA GLU A 19 -39.92 -35.51 -22.60
C GLU A 19 -40.12 -34.00 -22.73
N GLU A 20 -41.36 -33.51 -22.60
CA GLU A 20 -41.69 -32.08 -22.60
C GLU A 20 -41.07 -31.34 -21.41
N GLU A 21 -41.14 -31.90 -20.20
CA GLU A 21 -40.51 -31.34 -18.99
C GLU A 21 -38.98 -31.35 -19.12
N PHE A 22 -38.41 -32.36 -19.77
CA PHE A 22 -36.97 -32.44 -20.02
C PHE A 22 -36.50 -31.39 -21.05
N ALA A 23 -37.23 -31.23 -22.16
CA ALA A 23 -36.96 -30.19 -23.15
C ALA A 23 -37.06 -28.78 -22.54
N LEU A 24 -38.00 -28.60 -21.61
CA LEU A 24 -38.14 -27.35 -20.85
C LEU A 24 -36.93 -27.10 -19.93
N ILE A 25 -36.38 -28.14 -19.29
CA ILE A 25 -35.15 -28.03 -18.49
C ILE A 25 -33.97 -27.57 -19.36
N GLU A 26 -33.78 -28.22 -20.51
CA GLU A 26 -32.68 -27.91 -21.42
C GLU A 26 -32.78 -26.48 -21.98
N SER A 27 -33.97 -26.10 -22.44
CA SER A 27 -34.26 -24.75 -22.92
C SER A 27 -33.98 -23.70 -21.85
N GLU A 28 -34.49 -23.90 -20.64
CA GLU A 28 -34.33 -22.95 -19.55
C GLU A 28 -32.87 -22.84 -19.09
N GLN A 29 -32.12 -23.94 -19.05
CA GLN A 29 -30.70 -23.92 -18.68
C GLN A 29 -29.84 -23.08 -19.65
N GLY A 30 -30.25 -22.97 -20.91
CA GLY A 30 -29.57 -22.14 -21.93
C GLY A 30 -29.65 -20.64 -21.68
N HIS A 31 -30.56 -20.17 -20.83
CA HIS A 31 -30.77 -18.75 -20.53
C HIS A 31 -29.83 -18.23 -19.44
N THR A 32 -28.61 -17.85 -19.86
CA THR A 32 -27.55 -17.34 -18.98
C THR A 32 -27.81 -15.93 -18.42
N GLU A 33 -28.74 -15.19 -19.03
CA GLU A 33 -29.14 -13.84 -18.65
C GLU A 33 -30.17 -13.79 -17.52
N ARG A 34 -30.86 -14.91 -17.25
CA ARG A 34 -31.93 -15.00 -16.24
C ARG A 34 -31.34 -15.17 -14.83
N THR A 35 -32.14 -14.84 -13.82
CA THR A 35 -31.78 -14.96 -12.40
C THR A 35 -32.92 -15.60 -11.60
N GLY A 36 -32.65 -16.00 -10.35
CA GLY A 36 -33.64 -16.67 -9.49
C GLY A 36 -33.83 -18.16 -9.76
N LEU A 37 -35.03 -18.66 -9.44
CA LEU A 37 -35.39 -20.08 -9.48
C LEU A 37 -36.57 -20.31 -10.44
N PHE A 38 -36.40 -21.22 -11.40
CA PHE A 38 -37.47 -21.71 -12.25
C PHE A 38 -37.92 -23.08 -11.78
N ILE A 39 -39.21 -23.26 -11.47
CA ILE A 39 -39.79 -24.53 -11.06
C ILE A 39 -40.44 -25.16 -12.28
N VAL A 40 -39.89 -26.27 -12.73
CA VAL A 40 -40.33 -26.98 -13.94
C VAL A 40 -41.58 -27.80 -13.62
N CYS A 41 -41.47 -28.69 -12.64
CA CYS A 41 -42.55 -29.58 -12.22
C CYS A 41 -42.37 -30.04 -10.76
N ILE A 42 -43.45 -30.60 -10.19
CA ILE A 42 -43.45 -31.26 -8.87
C ILE A 42 -43.86 -32.72 -9.06
N LYS A 43 -43.00 -33.67 -8.68
CA LYS A 43 -43.24 -35.12 -8.77
C LYS A 43 -42.93 -35.78 -7.44
N LYS A 44 -43.83 -36.64 -6.95
CA LYS A 44 -43.64 -37.43 -5.72
C LYS A 44 -43.18 -36.59 -4.51
N GLY A 45 -43.70 -35.37 -4.37
CA GLY A 45 -43.34 -34.43 -3.29
C GLY A 45 -42.00 -33.70 -3.47
N GLN A 46 -41.34 -33.86 -4.62
CA GLN A 46 -40.09 -33.19 -4.97
C GLN A 46 -40.32 -32.19 -6.10
N SER A 47 -39.84 -30.97 -5.90
CA SER A 47 -39.75 -29.93 -6.92
C SER A 47 -38.45 -30.08 -7.71
N ILE A 48 -38.56 -29.98 -9.03
CA ILE A 48 -37.44 -29.97 -9.97
C ILE A 48 -37.29 -28.54 -10.46
N CYS A 49 -36.14 -27.95 -10.20
CA CYS A 49 -35.92 -26.53 -10.41
C CYS A 49 -34.60 -26.25 -11.11
N ILE A 50 -34.51 -25.13 -11.79
CA ILE A 50 -33.25 -24.57 -12.29
C ILE A 50 -32.93 -23.32 -11.48
N SER A 51 -31.79 -23.32 -10.82
CA SER A 51 -31.28 -22.14 -10.12
C SER A 51 -30.29 -21.41 -10.99
N HIS A 52 -30.71 -20.28 -11.53
CA HIS A 52 -29.83 -19.40 -12.31
C HIS A 52 -28.80 -18.68 -11.42
N ASP A 53 -29.10 -18.56 -10.12
CA ASP A 53 -28.15 -17.98 -9.15
C ASP A 53 -27.03 -18.94 -8.73
N GLU A 54 -27.19 -20.24 -8.96
CA GLU A 54 -26.18 -21.27 -8.68
C GLU A 54 -25.56 -21.83 -9.97
N ASN A 55 -25.22 -20.98 -10.94
CA ASN A 55 -24.67 -21.37 -12.25
C ASN A 55 -25.59 -22.33 -13.03
N HIS A 56 -26.88 -22.04 -13.07
CA HIS A 56 -27.88 -22.79 -13.84
C HIS A 56 -27.95 -24.28 -13.44
N LYS A 57 -27.72 -24.57 -12.15
CA LYS A 57 -27.82 -25.93 -11.61
C LYS A 57 -29.26 -26.41 -11.60
N ILE A 58 -29.44 -27.66 -12.01
CA ILE A 58 -30.68 -28.40 -11.76
C ILE A 58 -30.67 -28.83 -10.29
N ILE A 59 -31.68 -28.40 -9.55
CA ILE A 59 -31.87 -28.65 -8.13
C ILE A 59 -33.13 -29.48 -7.94
N ILE A 60 -33.03 -30.56 -7.18
CA ILE A 60 -34.17 -31.35 -6.73
C ILE A 60 -34.35 -31.09 -5.23
N LYS A 61 -35.50 -30.54 -4.83
CA LYS A 61 -35.80 -30.19 -3.43
C LYS A 61 -37.16 -30.75 -3.01
N ASN A 62 -37.21 -31.32 -1.81
CA ASN A 62 -38.48 -31.63 -1.16
C ASN A 62 -39.24 -30.34 -0.88
N ILE A 63 -40.51 -30.28 -1.25
CA ILE A 63 -41.32 -29.07 -1.07
C ILE A 63 -42.54 -29.38 -0.20
N LYS A 64 -42.87 -28.44 0.71
CA LYS A 64 -44.00 -28.58 1.64
C LYS A 64 -45.28 -27.91 1.13
N ALA A 65 -45.20 -27.14 0.05
CA ALA A 65 -46.28 -26.33 -0.48
C ALA A 65 -46.51 -26.67 -1.96
N GLU A 66 -47.77 -26.68 -2.38
CA GLU A 66 -48.16 -26.84 -3.77
C GLU A 66 -48.08 -25.49 -4.50
N PHE A 67 -47.44 -25.48 -5.66
CA PHE A 67 -47.32 -24.32 -6.54
C PHE A 67 -47.86 -24.70 -7.92
N PRO A 68 -48.43 -23.74 -8.67
CA PRO A 68 -48.65 -23.96 -10.09
C PRO A 68 -47.31 -24.21 -10.77
N THR A 69 -47.25 -25.19 -11.67
CA THR A 69 -46.05 -25.52 -12.44
C THR A 69 -46.37 -25.57 -13.94
N PRO A 70 -45.50 -25.05 -14.83
CA PRO A 70 -44.24 -24.37 -14.51
C PRO A 70 -44.46 -22.99 -13.87
N CYS A 71 -43.51 -22.52 -13.06
CA CYS A 71 -43.55 -21.17 -12.50
C CYS A 71 -42.16 -20.63 -12.17
N ARG A 72 -42.08 -19.31 -11.92
CA ARG A 72 -40.84 -18.62 -11.53
C ARG A 72 -40.91 -18.13 -10.10
N VAL A 73 -39.76 -18.10 -9.43
CA VAL A 73 -39.60 -17.52 -8.11
C VAL A 73 -38.54 -16.43 -8.17
N LEU A 74 -38.99 -15.18 -8.08
CA LEU A 74 -38.16 -13.98 -8.04
C LEU A 74 -38.67 -13.05 -6.94
N PHE A 75 -37.79 -12.30 -6.27
CA PHE A 75 -38.18 -11.30 -5.26
C PHE A 75 -39.06 -11.88 -4.13
N LYS A 76 -38.84 -13.13 -3.71
CA LYS A 76 -39.72 -13.88 -2.78
C LYS A 76 -41.18 -14.04 -3.24
N THR A 77 -41.42 -13.96 -4.55
CA THR A 77 -42.74 -14.00 -5.18
C THR A 77 -42.82 -15.16 -6.16
N VAL A 78 -43.88 -15.97 -6.06
CA VAL A 78 -44.24 -16.97 -7.07
C VAL A 78 -44.95 -16.26 -8.22
N ILE A 79 -44.40 -16.39 -9.42
CA ILE A 79 -44.88 -15.80 -10.67
C ILE A 79 -45.48 -16.91 -11.50
N THR A 80 -46.77 -16.80 -11.79
CA THR A 80 -47.57 -17.88 -12.40
C THR A 80 -47.79 -17.72 -13.91
N PHE A 81 -47.11 -16.75 -14.53
CA PHE A 81 -47.16 -16.45 -15.95
C PHE A 81 -45.74 -16.41 -16.54
N ASP A 82 -45.59 -16.81 -17.81
CA ASP A 82 -44.29 -17.07 -18.42
C ASP A 82 -43.65 -15.84 -19.11
N ASP A 83 -44.47 -14.88 -19.56
CA ASP A 83 -44.02 -13.70 -20.32
C ASP A 83 -43.36 -12.64 -19.42
N LEU A 84 -42.17 -12.93 -18.92
CA LEU A 84 -41.35 -11.99 -18.16
C LEU A 84 -40.39 -11.20 -19.07
N PRO A 85 -40.49 -9.85 -19.08
CA PRO A 85 -39.60 -9.03 -19.88
C PRO A 85 -38.19 -8.95 -19.24
N PRO A 86 -37.13 -8.72 -20.04
CA PRO A 86 -35.73 -8.70 -19.58
C PRO A 86 -35.48 -7.79 -18.37
N GLU A 87 -36.20 -6.67 -18.29
CA GLU A 87 -36.12 -5.68 -17.22
C GLU A 87 -36.37 -6.28 -15.83
N VAL A 88 -37.19 -7.33 -15.72
CA VAL A 88 -37.47 -8.02 -14.45
C VAL A 88 -36.20 -8.67 -13.90
N TYR A 89 -35.42 -9.34 -14.77
CA TYR A 89 -34.16 -9.97 -14.37
C TYR A 89 -33.09 -8.92 -14.03
N THR A 90 -33.04 -7.81 -14.79
CA THR A 90 -32.17 -6.67 -14.48
C THR A 90 -32.52 -6.08 -13.11
N LEU A 91 -33.80 -5.89 -12.77
CA LEU A 91 -34.23 -5.39 -11.47
C LEU A 91 -33.89 -6.36 -10.32
N GLN A 92 -33.96 -7.68 -10.57
CA GLN A 92 -33.57 -8.68 -9.57
C GLN A 92 -32.07 -8.62 -9.26
N SER A 93 -31.24 -8.30 -10.26
CA SER A 93 -29.81 -8.09 -10.06
C SER A 93 -29.50 -6.97 -9.05
N ILE A 94 -30.34 -5.94 -8.99
CA ILE A 94 -30.21 -4.80 -8.07
C ILE A 94 -30.65 -5.17 -6.64
N ALA A 95 -31.58 -6.11 -6.49
CA ALA A 95 -32.23 -6.39 -5.21
C ALA A 95 -31.32 -6.97 -4.11
N GLN A 96 -30.08 -7.37 -4.46
CA GLN A 96 -28.99 -7.82 -3.58
C GLN A 96 -29.47 -8.63 -2.37
N TYR A 97 -29.93 -9.88 -2.54
CA TYR A 97 -30.03 -10.94 -1.52
C TYR A 97 -30.72 -12.16 -2.17
N ARG A 98 -30.16 -12.67 -3.27
CA ARG A 98 -30.80 -13.71 -4.10
C ARG A 98 -31.00 -15.02 -3.34
N THR A 99 -30.08 -15.33 -2.43
CA THR A 99 -30.14 -16.50 -1.53
C THR A 99 -31.30 -16.46 -0.54
N LEU A 100 -31.90 -15.29 -0.28
CA LEU A 100 -33.07 -15.15 0.60
C LEU A 100 -34.40 -15.38 -0.12
N ASP A 101 -34.40 -15.59 -1.44
CA ASP A 101 -35.63 -15.83 -2.21
C ASP A 101 -36.21 -17.24 -1.99
N ALA A 102 -35.56 -18.08 -1.17
CA ALA A 102 -36.08 -19.38 -0.74
C ALA A 102 -37.32 -19.31 0.17
N ASP A 103 -37.49 -18.20 0.92
CA ASP A 103 -38.67 -17.97 1.77
C ASP A 103 -39.75 -17.21 0.98
N LEU A 104 -40.60 -17.96 0.27
CA LEU A 104 -41.71 -17.45 -0.52
C LEU A 104 -42.72 -16.69 0.37
N LYS A 105 -43.02 -15.44 0.01
CA LYS A 105 -43.96 -14.59 0.75
C LYS A 105 -45.18 -14.15 -0.05
N HIS A 106 -45.06 -14.10 -1.37
CA HIS A 106 -46.06 -13.49 -2.24
C HIS A 106 -46.32 -14.36 -3.47
N ARG A 107 -47.43 -14.05 -4.14
CA ARG A 107 -47.81 -14.57 -5.45
C ARG A 107 -48.15 -13.36 -6.35
N ALA A 108 -47.82 -13.46 -7.63
CA ALA A 108 -48.20 -12.50 -8.66
C ALA A 108 -48.72 -13.27 -9.88
N ASP A 109 -49.96 -12.97 -10.27
CA ASP A 109 -50.64 -13.62 -11.39
C ASP A 109 -50.62 -12.79 -12.68
N ASN A 110 -50.08 -11.57 -12.62
CA ASN A 110 -49.87 -10.71 -13.78
C ASN A 110 -48.68 -9.74 -13.58
N LEU A 111 -48.30 -9.05 -14.65
CA LEU A 111 -47.15 -8.15 -14.68
C LEU A 111 -47.31 -6.93 -13.74
N ASP A 112 -48.50 -6.34 -13.64
CA ASP A 112 -48.71 -5.16 -12.79
C ASP A 112 -48.63 -5.50 -11.29
N GLU A 113 -49.12 -6.68 -10.88
CA GLU A 113 -48.91 -7.23 -9.53
C GLU A 113 -47.43 -7.50 -9.25
N LEU A 114 -46.71 -8.07 -10.22
CA LEU A 114 -45.28 -8.32 -10.07
C LEU A 114 -44.50 -7.01 -9.87
N LYS A 115 -44.83 -5.95 -10.63
CA LYS A 115 -44.22 -4.62 -10.47
C LYS A 115 -44.37 -4.09 -9.05
N ASP A 116 -45.54 -4.29 -8.43
CA ASP A 116 -45.76 -3.89 -7.03
C ASP A 116 -44.91 -4.70 -6.05
N ARG A 117 -44.75 -6.01 -6.29
CA ARG A 117 -43.87 -6.87 -5.47
C ARG A 117 -42.40 -6.51 -5.59
N ILE A 118 -41.94 -6.10 -6.78
CA ILE A 118 -40.58 -5.59 -6.97
C ILE A 118 -40.36 -4.34 -6.12
N CYS A 119 -41.30 -3.39 -6.14
CA CYS A 119 -41.24 -2.19 -5.29
C CYS A 119 -41.18 -2.54 -3.80
N ASP A 120 -42.01 -3.49 -3.34
CA ASP A 120 -42.01 -3.95 -1.94
C ASP A 120 -40.66 -4.59 -1.54
N ARG A 121 -39.98 -5.27 -2.47
CA ARG A 121 -38.65 -5.87 -2.27
C ARG A 121 -37.53 -4.83 -2.25
N PHE A 122 -37.71 -3.69 -2.90
CA PHE A 122 -36.78 -2.55 -2.83
C PHE A 122 -36.97 -1.69 -1.59
N VAL A 123 -38.06 -1.87 -0.82
CA VAL A 123 -38.18 -1.22 0.49
C VAL A 123 -37.21 -1.89 1.46
N ASP A 124 -36.07 -1.24 1.65
CA ASP A 124 -35.01 -1.63 2.57
C ASP A 124 -34.50 -0.39 3.32
N ASN A 125 -33.91 -0.60 4.49
CA ASN A 125 -33.36 0.45 5.32
C ASN A 125 -32.07 1.06 4.73
N ASN A 126 -31.40 0.38 3.79
CA ASN A 126 -30.16 0.86 3.18
C ASN A 126 -30.32 1.11 1.67
N PRO A 127 -29.70 2.17 1.12
CA PRO A 127 -29.61 2.37 -0.33
C PRO A 127 -28.84 1.23 -1.01
N LYS A 128 -29.24 0.86 -2.24
CA LYS A 128 -28.57 -0.17 -3.07
C LYS A 128 -27.78 0.50 -4.18
N ASN A 129 -26.51 0.15 -4.37
CA ASN A 129 -25.70 0.76 -5.43
C ASN A 129 -25.99 0.13 -6.80
N LEU A 130 -26.13 0.98 -7.82
CA LEU A 130 -26.17 0.54 -9.20
C LEU A 130 -24.76 0.12 -9.67
N GLY A 131 -24.67 -0.97 -10.41
CA GLY A 131 -23.41 -1.55 -10.90
C GLY A 131 -22.58 -2.32 -9.87
N GLU A 132 -23.07 -2.56 -8.64
CA GLU A 132 -22.28 -3.17 -7.55
C GLU A 132 -21.78 -4.59 -7.83
N SER A 133 -22.46 -5.35 -8.70
CA SER A 133 -22.01 -6.68 -9.11
C SER A 133 -20.66 -6.67 -9.84
N CYS A 134 -20.28 -5.54 -10.47
CA CYS A 134 -18.96 -5.34 -11.04
C CYS A 134 -17.88 -5.10 -9.96
N ASP A 135 -18.27 -4.56 -8.79
CA ASP A 135 -17.34 -4.19 -7.72
C ASP A 135 -16.97 -5.39 -6.83
N SER A 136 -17.88 -6.35 -6.66
CA SER A 136 -17.74 -7.52 -5.75
C SER A 136 -17.11 -8.77 -6.41
N SER A 137 -17.31 -8.97 -7.71
CA SER A 137 -16.87 -10.17 -8.43
C SER A 137 -15.40 -10.16 -8.86
N SER A 138 -14.72 -9.01 -8.79
CA SER A 138 -13.35 -8.90 -9.31
C SER A 138 -12.52 -7.83 -8.60
N TYR A 139 -12.22 -8.11 -7.32
CA TYR A 139 -11.20 -7.39 -6.52
C TYR A 139 -9.81 -7.33 -7.20
N SER A 140 -9.57 -8.12 -8.25
CA SER A 140 -8.32 -8.13 -9.04
C SER A 140 -8.33 -7.26 -10.30
N GLY A 141 -9.51 -6.91 -10.85
CA GLY A 141 -9.66 -6.19 -12.13
C GLY A 141 -9.47 -4.68 -11.99
N CYS A 142 -10.14 -4.06 -11.02
CA CYS A 142 -10.06 -2.62 -10.75
C CYS A 142 -8.65 -2.17 -10.33
N TYR A 143 -7.86 -3.09 -9.76
CA TYR A 143 -6.47 -2.86 -9.33
C TYR A 143 -5.43 -3.35 -10.34
N SER A 144 -5.84 -3.78 -11.54
CA SER A 144 -4.90 -4.16 -12.58
C SER A 144 -4.00 -2.98 -12.96
N THR A 145 -2.71 -3.25 -13.16
CA THR A 145 -1.77 -2.26 -13.72
C THR A 145 -1.97 -2.06 -15.22
N ASP A 146 -2.78 -2.91 -15.86
CA ASP A 146 -3.13 -2.86 -17.27
C ASP A 146 -4.22 -1.80 -17.52
N GLN A 147 -3.87 -0.76 -18.30
CA GLN A 147 -4.77 0.33 -18.64
C GLN A 147 -5.91 -0.11 -19.56
N GLY A 148 -5.70 -1.11 -20.43
CA GLY A 148 -6.72 -1.61 -21.36
C GLY A 148 -7.86 -2.29 -20.60
N LYS A 149 -7.52 -3.19 -19.68
CA LYS A 149 -8.51 -3.84 -18.81
C LYS A 149 -9.31 -2.82 -18.00
N LYS A 150 -8.65 -1.82 -17.42
CA LYS A 150 -9.34 -0.75 -16.66
C LYS A 150 -10.39 0.00 -17.48
N ALA A 151 -10.13 0.25 -18.76
CA ALA A 151 -11.09 0.90 -19.65
C ALA A 151 -12.29 -0.01 -19.94
N GLU A 152 -12.05 -1.27 -20.31
CA GLU A 152 -13.10 -2.26 -20.55
C GLU A 152 -14.03 -2.43 -19.34
N TRP A 153 -13.47 -2.47 -18.12
CA TRP A 153 -14.26 -2.56 -16.88
C TRP A 153 -15.13 -1.32 -16.63
N LYS A 154 -14.60 -0.14 -16.94
CA LYS A 154 -15.36 1.12 -16.80
C LYS A 154 -16.54 1.16 -17.77
N ASP A 155 -16.32 0.71 -19.01
CA ASP A 155 -17.36 0.65 -20.02
C ASP A 155 -18.45 -0.37 -19.64
N MET A 156 -18.05 -1.55 -19.16
CA MET A 156 -18.99 -2.56 -18.68
C MET A 156 -19.82 -2.09 -17.48
N LYS A 157 -19.19 -1.40 -16.51
CA LYS A 157 -19.91 -0.82 -15.37
C LYS A 157 -20.90 0.26 -15.82
N THR A 158 -20.52 1.09 -16.78
CA THR A 158 -21.39 2.13 -17.35
C THR A 158 -22.60 1.50 -18.04
N TRP A 159 -22.37 0.51 -18.91
CA TRP A 159 -23.44 -0.23 -19.59
C TRP A 159 -24.41 -0.89 -18.60
N LEU A 160 -23.89 -1.51 -17.55
CA LEU A 160 -24.72 -2.16 -16.54
C LEU A 160 -25.59 -1.14 -15.78
N ILE A 161 -25.02 0.00 -15.40
CA ILE A 161 -25.78 1.08 -14.74
C ILE A 161 -26.90 1.58 -15.65
N ASP A 162 -26.62 1.80 -16.94
CA ASP A 162 -27.62 2.28 -17.90
C ASP A 162 -28.75 1.25 -18.11
N SER A 163 -28.41 -0.04 -18.19
CA SER A 163 -29.41 -1.14 -18.24
C SER A 163 -30.29 -1.16 -17.00
N GLN A 164 -29.71 -0.99 -15.81
CA GLN A 164 -30.43 -0.93 -14.54
C GLN A 164 -31.35 0.29 -14.45
N LEU A 165 -30.91 1.44 -14.94
CA LEU A 165 -31.74 2.64 -15.02
C LEU A 165 -32.92 2.43 -15.98
N HIS A 166 -32.67 1.91 -17.18
CA HIS A 166 -33.74 1.59 -18.13
C HIS A 166 -34.81 0.69 -17.52
N ALA A 167 -34.40 -0.35 -16.78
CA ALA A 167 -35.32 -1.26 -16.11
C ALA A 167 -36.15 -0.58 -15.01
N LEU A 168 -35.57 0.39 -14.29
CA LEU A 168 -36.29 1.22 -13.31
C LEU A 168 -37.33 2.13 -14.00
N PHE A 169 -36.97 2.80 -15.08
CA PHE A 169 -37.92 3.62 -15.84
C PHE A 169 -39.08 2.77 -16.40
N TRP A 170 -38.78 1.57 -16.90
CA TRP A 170 -39.79 0.59 -17.31
C TRP A 170 -40.73 0.17 -16.16
N LEU A 171 -40.19 -0.03 -14.94
CA LEU A 171 -40.96 -0.39 -13.75
C LEU A 171 -42.05 0.65 -13.46
N PHE A 172 -41.73 1.93 -13.62
CA PHE A 172 -42.64 3.05 -13.36
C PHE A 172 -43.38 3.59 -14.59
N LYS A 173 -43.19 2.98 -15.77
CA LYS A 173 -43.80 3.42 -17.05
C LYS A 173 -43.41 4.86 -17.41
N GLU A 174 -42.16 5.24 -17.17
CA GLU A 174 -41.59 6.55 -17.50
C GLU A 174 -40.57 6.47 -18.65
N ASP A 175 -40.33 7.59 -19.32
CA ASP A 175 -39.40 7.69 -20.45
C ASP A 175 -37.96 7.97 -19.99
N TYR A 176 -37.07 6.98 -20.15
CA TYR A 176 -35.65 7.11 -19.81
C TYR A 176 -34.92 8.14 -20.69
N GLN A 177 -35.34 8.35 -21.94
CA GLN A 177 -34.62 9.26 -22.85
C GLN A 177 -34.66 10.72 -22.40
N ARG A 178 -35.62 11.06 -21.52
CA ARG A 178 -35.77 12.40 -20.93
C ARG A 178 -35.02 12.56 -19.61
N PHE A 179 -34.31 11.54 -19.15
CA PHE A 179 -33.60 11.58 -17.88
C PHE A 179 -32.23 12.25 -18.02
N GLU A 180 -32.09 13.45 -17.46
CA GLU A 180 -30.80 14.11 -17.30
C GLU A 180 -30.08 13.53 -16.08
N ARG A 181 -29.00 12.77 -16.32
CA ARG A 181 -28.23 12.09 -15.27
C ARG A 181 -27.35 13.04 -14.44
N ASP A 182 -26.95 14.18 -15.00
CA ASP A 182 -26.00 15.10 -14.38
C ASP A 182 -26.72 16.29 -13.73
N VAL A 183 -26.66 16.38 -12.41
CA VAL A 183 -27.14 17.57 -11.69
C VAL A 183 -26.10 18.69 -11.83
N LYS A 184 -26.51 19.85 -12.34
CA LYS A 184 -25.65 21.03 -12.57
C LYS A 184 -24.90 21.54 -11.32
N VAL A 185 -25.34 21.17 -10.12
CA VAL A 185 -24.73 21.61 -8.85
C VAL A 185 -24.54 20.40 -7.91
N SER A 186 -23.75 19.40 -8.30
CA SER A 186 -23.38 18.31 -7.37
C SER A 186 -22.27 18.77 -6.41
N ARG A 187 -22.42 18.46 -5.11
CA ARG A 187 -21.42 18.74 -4.08
C ARG A 187 -20.65 17.48 -3.71
N ASP A 188 -19.34 17.60 -3.59
CA ASP A 188 -18.48 16.48 -3.21
C ASP A 188 -18.91 15.88 -1.86
N ASN A 189 -19.09 14.55 -1.85
CA ASN A 189 -19.40 13.70 -0.70
C ASN A 189 -20.75 13.98 0.00
N ILE A 190 -21.66 14.72 -0.65
CA ILE A 190 -23.04 14.90 -0.18
C ILE A 190 -23.95 14.31 -1.25
N ALA A 191 -24.80 13.36 -0.87
CA ALA A 191 -25.68 12.68 -1.80
C ALA A 191 -26.89 13.57 -2.13
N ARG A 192 -27.48 13.40 -3.32
CA ARG A 192 -28.64 14.18 -3.77
C ARG A 192 -29.63 13.28 -4.49
N ILE A 193 -30.92 13.50 -4.26
CA ILE A 193 -31.97 12.84 -5.04
C ILE A 193 -32.04 13.47 -6.43
N VAL A 194 -31.84 12.65 -7.47
CA VAL A 194 -31.83 13.08 -8.88
C VAL A 194 -33.07 12.63 -9.66
N LYS A 195 -33.82 11.67 -9.10
CA LYS A 195 -35.10 11.23 -9.64
C LYS A 195 -35.95 10.63 -8.53
N VAL A 196 -37.25 10.92 -8.56
CA VAL A 196 -38.26 10.27 -7.72
C VAL A 196 -39.29 9.65 -8.65
N PHE A 197 -39.63 8.39 -8.39
CA PHE A 197 -40.74 7.70 -9.02
C PHE A 197 -41.83 7.42 -7.99
N GLU A 198 -43.09 7.41 -8.44
CA GLU A 198 -44.23 7.11 -7.59
C GLU A 198 -45.08 5.98 -8.17
N ARG A 199 -45.44 4.99 -7.34
CA ARG A 199 -46.39 3.93 -7.70
C ARG A 199 -47.05 3.36 -6.45
N ASN A 200 -48.38 3.25 -6.43
CA ASN A 200 -49.15 2.57 -5.36
C ASN A 200 -48.68 2.92 -3.94
N ASN A 201 -48.57 4.22 -3.65
CA ASN A 201 -48.05 4.75 -2.38
C ASN A 201 -46.66 4.21 -2.04
N ARG A 202 -45.77 4.13 -3.02
CA ARG A 202 -44.34 3.91 -2.88
C ARG A 202 -43.61 5.03 -3.59
N ARG A 203 -42.52 5.50 -2.99
CA ARG A 203 -41.60 6.46 -3.59
C ARG A 203 -40.25 5.80 -3.76
N LEU A 204 -39.73 5.74 -4.99
CA LEU A 204 -38.38 5.26 -5.25
C LEU A 204 -37.51 6.44 -5.65
N ALA A 205 -36.44 6.67 -4.90
CA ALA A 205 -35.46 7.70 -5.19
C ALA A 205 -34.23 7.10 -5.89
N ILE A 206 -33.77 7.75 -6.95
CA ILE A 206 -32.38 7.62 -7.43
C ILE A 206 -31.57 8.69 -6.74
N ILE A 207 -30.51 8.29 -6.06
CA ILE A 207 -29.63 9.13 -5.25
C ILE A 207 -28.24 9.13 -5.90
N GLN A 208 -27.72 10.30 -6.26
CA GLN A 208 -26.37 10.46 -6.79
C GLN A 208 -25.43 10.99 -5.71
N ARG A 209 -24.22 10.43 -5.61
CA ARG A 209 -23.15 10.96 -4.76
C ARG A 209 -21.87 11.08 -5.56
N THR A 210 -21.31 12.28 -5.65
CA THR A 210 -19.95 12.47 -6.17
C THR A 210 -18.96 12.23 -5.04
N ASN A 211 -18.24 11.11 -5.08
CA ASN A 211 -17.20 10.81 -4.10
C ASN A 211 -15.89 11.47 -4.50
N ASN A 212 -15.27 12.13 -3.53
CA ASN A 212 -13.93 12.69 -3.63
C ASN A 212 -13.31 12.73 -2.22
N TYR A 213 -12.81 11.60 -1.75
CA TYR A 213 -12.17 11.50 -0.43
C TYR A 213 -11.04 10.48 -0.40
N GLN A 214 -10.15 10.61 0.58
CA GLN A 214 -9.10 9.63 0.83
C GLN A 214 -9.57 8.63 1.89
N LYS A 215 -9.62 7.35 1.54
CA LYS A 215 -9.91 6.24 2.43
C LYS A 215 -8.59 5.60 2.85
N LYS A 216 -8.28 5.71 4.14
CA LYS A 216 -7.12 5.02 4.72
C LYS A 216 -7.52 3.59 5.03
N HIS A 217 -6.92 2.64 4.32
CA HIS A 217 -7.09 1.23 4.64
C HIS A 217 -6.07 0.83 5.70
N THR A 218 -6.57 0.37 6.83
CA THR A 218 -5.81 -0.49 7.74
C THR A 218 -6.04 -1.91 7.28
N GLY A 219 -5.00 -2.55 6.74
CA GLY A 219 -5.05 -3.94 6.33
C GLY A 219 -5.63 -4.83 7.44
N GLY A 220 -6.64 -5.64 7.12
CA GLY A 220 -7.18 -6.62 8.04
C GLY A 220 -6.16 -7.71 8.39
N CYS A 221 -6.45 -8.55 9.40
CA CYS A 221 -5.55 -9.62 9.88
C CYS A 221 -5.05 -10.61 8.80
N MET A 222 -5.63 -10.60 7.59
CA MET A 222 -5.21 -11.44 6.45
C MET A 222 -4.17 -10.77 5.54
N SER A 223 -3.95 -9.45 5.65
CA SER A 223 -2.87 -8.76 4.94
C SER A 223 -1.70 -8.57 5.89
N GLY A 224 -0.77 -9.53 5.90
CA GLY A 224 0.51 -9.44 6.61
C GLY A 224 1.45 -8.30 6.15
N TYR A 225 0.95 -7.37 5.35
CA TYR A 225 1.57 -6.10 5.02
C TYR A 225 0.90 -5.01 5.85
N GLY A 226 1.45 -4.73 7.03
CA GLY A 226 1.07 -3.60 7.89
C GLY A 226 1.41 -2.23 7.29
N GLY A 227 1.11 -2.02 6.01
CA GLY A 227 1.05 -0.70 5.40
C GLY A 227 -0.35 -0.16 5.59
N THR A 228 -0.48 1.03 6.17
CA THR A 228 -1.67 1.83 5.88
C THR A 228 -1.48 2.40 4.49
N TRP A 229 -2.38 2.08 3.55
CA TRP A 229 -2.39 2.73 2.24
C TRP A 229 -3.61 3.63 2.14
N ASP A 230 -3.38 4.81 1.57
CA ASP A 230 -4.43 5.77 1.29
C ASP A 230 -4.95 5.51 -0.12
N GLU A 231 -6.22 5.14 -0.24
CA GLU A 231 -6.92 5.08 -1.51
C GLU A 231 -7.66 6.40 -1.74
N THR A 232 -7.46 7.01 -2.90
CA THR A 232 -8.28 8.18 -3.30
C THR A 232 -9.49 7.66 -4.06
N ILE A 233 -10.67 7.78 -3.47
CA ILE A 233 -11.94 7.39 -4.10
C ILE A 233 -12.48 8.61 -4.84
N GLN A 234 -12.54 8.50 -6.16
CA GLN A 234 -13.06 9.52 -7.07
C GLN A 234 -14.06 8.92 -8.06
N GLY A 235 -15.25 9.51 -8.15
CA GLY A 235 -16.27 9.11 -9.11
C GLY A 235 -17.69 9.40 -8.62
N SER A 236 -18.67 9.24 -9.51
CA SER A 236 -20.09 9.35 -9.16
C SER A 236 -20.69 7.98 -8.89
N GLU A 237 -21.33 7.82 -7.75
CA GLU A 237 -22.14 6.65 -7.40
C GLU A 237 -23.62 6.97 -7.59
N LEU A 238 -24.37 6.00 -8.12
CA LEU A 238 -25.83 6.03 -8.17
C LEU A 238 -26.37 4.94 -7.26
N MET A 239 -27.29 5.32 -6.39
CA MET A 239 -27.96 4.45 -5.43
C MET A 239 -29.47 4.53 -5.64
N ILE A 240 -30.19 3.47 -5.28
CA ILE A 240 -31.65 3.49 -5.21
C ILE A 240 -32.15 3.18 -3.81
N ARG A 241 -33.27 3.80 -3.44
CA ARG A 241 -33.99 3.47 -2.20
C ARG A 241 -35.50 3.68 -2.38
N CYS A 242 -36.28 2.71 -1.94
CA CYS A 242 -37.74 2.75 -1.97
C CYS A 242 -38.31 2.97 -0.57
N PHE A 243 -39.36 3.79 -0.48
CA PHE A 243 -39.99 4.24 0.76
C PHE A 243 -41.51 3.98 0.73
N ARG A 244 -42.08 3.66 1.88
CA ARG A 244 -43.54 3.52 2.11
C ARG A 244 -44.05 4.67 2.98
N PRO A 245 -45.36 4.95 3.01
CA PRO A 245 -45.91 6.07 3.78
C PRO A 245 -45.73 5.93 5.30
N LYS A 246 -45.53 4.70 5.78
CA LYS A 246 -45.18 4.42 7.19
C LYS A 246 -43.74 4.85 7.54
N ASP A 247 -42.88 5.01 6.54
CA ASP A 247 -41.50 5.47 6.71
C ASP A 247 -41.53 7.00 6.73
N VAL A 248 -41.11 7.62 7.81
CA VAL A 248 -41.20 9.08 7.97
C VAL A 248 -40.41 9.83 6.89
N GLN A 249 -39.34 9.22 6.35
CA GLN A 249 -38.59 9.76 5.20
C GLN A 249 -39.45 9.95 3.96
N TYR A 250 -40.52 9.16 3.77
CA TYR A 250 -41.40 9.21 2.59
C TYR A 250 -41.87 10.63 2.26
N ASN A 251 -42.13 11.44 3.28
CA ASN A 251 -42.60 12.82 3.15
C ASN A 251 -41.53 13.80 2.66
N TYR A 252 -40.25 13.40 2.71
CA TYR A 252 -39.09 14.23 2.37
C TYR A 252 -38.38 13.76 1.09
N VAL A 253 -38.84 12.67 0.49
CA VAL A 253 -38.35 12.16 -0.80
C VAL A 253 -38.81 13.10 -1.91
N ASP A 254 -37.94 14.04 -2.27
CA ASP A 254 -38.18 15.02 -3.32
C ASP A 254 -36.92 15.26 -4.16
N LEU A 255 -37.09 15.74 -5.39
CA LEU A 255 -36.02 16.07 -6.30
C LEU A 255 -35.09 17.12 -5.67
N ASN A 256 -33.79 16.98 -5.88
CA ASN A 256 -32.73 17.86 -5.36
C ASN A 256 -32.53 17.85 -3.84
N ARG A 257 -33.27 17.04 -3.08
CA ARG A 257 -33.03 16.85 -1.65
C ARG A 257 -31.60 16.38 -1.39
N GLU A 258 -30.86 17.11 -0.56
CA GLU A 258 -29.51 16.71 -0.12
C GLU A 258 -29.59 15.77 1.09
N ILE A 259 -28.79 14.71 1.04
CA ILE A 259 -28.74 13.65 2.04
C ILE A 259 -27.28 13.35 2.37
N TYR A 260 -26.93 13.38 3.64
CA TYR A 260 -25.68 12.82 4.15
C TYR A 260 -25.89 11.34 4.46
N LEU A 261 -25.21 10.49 3.70
CA LEU A 261 -25.17 9.04 3.91
C LEU A 261 -23.86 8.66 4.63
N PRO A 262 -23.91 8.04 5.82
CA PRO A 262 -22.73 7.58 6.55
C PRO A 262 -21.81 6.71 5.70
N VAL A 263 -20.50 6.98 5.77
CA VAL A 263 -19.48 6.28 4.95
C VAL A 263 -18.65 5.30 5.79
N SER A 264 -18.61 5.48 7.10
CA SER A 264 -17.80 4.66 8.00
C SER A 264 -18.62 4.08 9.15
N TYR A 265 -18.17 2.97 9.73
CA TYR A 265 -18.76 2.39 10.95
C TYR A 265 -18.73 3.32 12.17
N SER A 266 -18.02 4.45 12.08
CA SER A 266 -17.98 5.47 13.14
C SER A 266 -19.05 6.55 12.98
N GLU A 267 -19.83 6.49 11.91
CA GLU A 267 -20.92 7.41 11.57
C GLU A 267 -22.23 6.62 11.64
N ASP A 268 -23.15 7.05 12.50
CA ASP A 268 -24.31 6.24 12.86
C ASP A 268 -25.64 6.79 12.30
N THR A 269 -25.61 8.00 11.76
CA THR A 269 -26.84 8.76 11.44
C THR A 269 -26.87 9.29 10.02
N GLU A 270 -27.91 8.93 9.27
CA GLU A 270 -28.28 9.57 8.01
C GLU A 270 -28.93 10.94 8.27
N ILE A 271 -28.49 11.97 7.54
CA ILE A 271 -29.00 13.33 7.73
C ILE A 271 -29.68 13.79 6.44
N TRP A 272 -30.97 14.10 6.51
CA TRP A 272 -31.74 14.70 5.43
C TRP A 272 -31.74 16.21 5.63
N LEU A 273 -31.33 16.97 4.62
CA LEU A 273 -31.29 18.43 4.73
C LEU A 273 -32.62 19.03 4.31
N ASP A 274 -33.17 19.86 5.18
CA ASP A 274 -34.29 20.73 4.85
C ASP A 274 -33.89 21.78 3.79
N ASP A 275 -34.87 22.32 3.06
CA ASP A 275 -34.65 23.30 1.98
C ASP A 275 -33.93 24.56 2.50
N THR A 276 -34.15 24.91 3.77
CA THR A 276 -33.50 26.06 4.40
C THR A 276 -31.97 25.92 4.51
N LEU A 277 -31.46 24.69 4.49
CA LEU A 277 -30.04 24.33 4.65
C LEU A 277 -29.37 23.86 3.36
N PHE A 278 -30.12 23.77 2.26
CA PHE A 278 -29.62 23.41 0.94
C PHE A 278 -28.38 24.23 0.57
N GLU A 279 -27.29 23.53 0.23
CA GLU A 279 -25.98 24.11 -0.16
C GLU A 279 -25.27 24.97 0.91
N LYS A 280 -25.82 25.11 2.12
CA LYS A 280 -25.26 25.96 3.18
C LYS A 280 -24.32 25.23 4.14
N ILE A 281 -24.51 23.92 4.33
CA ILE A 281 -23.75 23.14 5.33
C ILE A 281 -22.69 22.28 4.64
N GLY A 282 -21.43 22.33 5.09
CA GLY A 282 -20.31 21.56 4.54
C GLY A 282 -20.33 20.07 4.90
N HIS A 283 -19.73 19.22 4.06
CA HIS A 283 -19.61 17.78 4.31
C HIS A 283 -18.97 17.45 5.67
N HIS A 284 -17.94 18.20 6.07
CA HIS A 284 -17.25 17.98 7.35
C HIS A 284 -18.17 18.26 8.56
N GLU A 285 -19.08 19.23 8.45
CA GLU A 285 -20.04 19.54 9.52
C GLU A 285 -21.07 18.42 9.65
N LEU A 286 -21.61 17.96 8.52
CA LEU A 286 -22.55 16.83 8.46
C LEU A 286 -21.92 15.55 9.00
N LYS A 287 -20.64 15.32 8.71
CA LYS A 287 -19.88 14.20 9.26
C LYS A 287 -19.79 14.25 10.79
N VAL A 288 -19.48 15.40 11.39
CA VAL A 288 -19.44 15.53 12.86
C VAL A 288 -20.83 15.32 13.46
N LEU A 289 -21.86 15.93 12.85
CA LEU A 289 -23.26 15.75 13.27
C LEU A 289 -23.67 14.28 13.23
N SER A 290 -23.36 13.56 12.15
CA SER A 290 -23.71 12.16 11.95
C SER A 290 -23.18 11.24 13.06
N LYS A 291 -22.00 11.57 13.63
CA LYS A 291 -21.37 10.83 14.73
C LYS A 291 -21.96 11.15 16.11
N ARG A 292 -22.40 12.39 16.33
CA ARG A 292 -22.70 12.90 17.68
C ARG A 292 -24.19 13.00 17.99
N LEU A 293 -25.05 13.09 16.97
CA LEU A 293 -26.48 13.36 17.16
C LEU A 293 -27.22 12.35 18.06
N PHE A 294 -26.73 11.10 18.16
CA PHE A 294 -27.28 10.05 19.02
C PHE A 294 -26.29 9.41 19.99
N ALA A 295 -25.11 10.02 20.21
CA ALA A 295 -24.11 9.47 21.13
C ALA A 295 -24.64 9.29 22.57
N ASP A 296 -25.60 10.12 22.97
CA ASP A 296 -26.20 10.12 24.31
C ASP A 296 -27.54 9.35 24.40
N ASN A 297 -28.07 8.85 23.28
CA ASN A 297 -29.34 8.10 23.27
C ASN A 297 -29.39 7.16 22.06
N PRO A 298 -28.86 5.92 22.19
CA PRO A 298 -29.02 4.89 21.16
C PRO A 298 -30.47 4.40 21.19
N VAL A 299 -31.40 5.19 20.66
CA VAL A 299 -32.77 4.72 20.43
C VAL A 299 -32.68 3.65 19.36
N HIS A 300 -32.76 2.39 19.77
CA HIS A 300 -32.80 1.23 18.90
C HIS A 300 -33.72 1.50 17.68
N GLY A 301 -33.11 1.62 16.51
CA GLY A 301 -33.82 1.58 15.22
C GLY A 301 -33.96 2.90 14.45
N ARG A 302 -33.73 4.09 15.02
CA ARG A 302 -33.77 5.34 14.23
C ARG A 302 -32.36 5.79 13.81
N ARG A 303 -31.95 5.41 12.59
CA ARG A 303 -30.66 5.78 11.97
C ARG A 303 -30.74 7.02 11.07
N TRP A 304 -31.71 7.92 11.29
CA TRP A 304 -31.83 9.12 10.45
C TRP A 304 -32.45 10.32 11.18
N ILE A 305 -32.20 11.54 10.67
CA ILE A 305 -32.79 12.81 11.13
C ILE A 305 -33.08 13.75 9.95
N LEU A 306 -34.13 14.58 10.05
CA LEU A 306 -34.30 15.75 9.19
C LEU A 306 -33.66 16.96 9.88
N LEU A 307 -32.55 17.44 9.34
CA LEU A 307 -31.88 18.63 9.86
C LEU A 307 -32.50 19.87 9.23
N ASN A 308 -33.16 20.69 10.04
CA ASN A 308 -33.63 22.03 9.70
C ASN A 308 -32.74 23.11 10.36
N ALA A 309 -32.91 24.37 9.97
CA ALA A 309 -32.09 25.48 10.49
C ALA A 309 -32.11 25.60 12.02
N ASP A 310 -33.26 25.38 12.66
CA ASP A 310 -33.41 25.47 14.12
C ASP A 310 -32.67 24.33 14.84
N GLU A 311 -32.83 23.09 14.36
CA GLU A 311 -32.11 21.94 14.88
C GLU A 311 -30.60 22.08 14.66
N PHE A 312 -30.19 22.57 13.49
CA PHE A 312 -28.79 22.85 13.19
C PHE A 312 -28.23 23.88 14.17
N ASN A 313 -28.87 25.04 14.35
CA ASN A 313 -28.40 26.09 15.26
C ASN A 313 -28.30 25.60 16.71
N LYS A 314 -29.31 24.85 17.18
CA LYS A 314 -29.32 24.24 18.53
C LYS A 314 -28.13 23.29 18.71
N LYS A 315 -27.90 22.40 17.74
CA LYS A 315 -26.86 21.37 17.84
C LYS A 315 -25.46 21.93 17.57
N GLN A 316 -25.31 22.88 16.65
CA GLN A 316 -24.04 23.53 16.31
C GLN A 316 -23.42 24.20 17.54
N SER A 317 -24.23 24.78 18.45
CA SER A 317 -23.73 25.35 19.71
C SER A 317 -23.04 24.32 20.62
N LEU A 318 -23.51 23.07 20.62
CA LEU A 318 -22.98 21.97 21.45
C LEU A 318 -21.71 21.34 20.87
N ILE A 319 -21.59 21.30 19.54
CA ILE A 319 -20.44 20.68 18.84
C ILE A 319 -19.50 21.70 18.19
N ARG A 320 -19.66 22.99 18.50
CA ARG A 320 -18.96 24.12 17.83
C ARG A 320 -17.44 23.94 17.77
N ILE A 321 -16.82 23.51 18.87
CA ILE A 321 -15.36 23.32 18.94
C ILE A 321 -14.91 22.19 18.00
N GLU A 322 -15.66 21.08 17.95
CA GLU A 322 -15.36 19.95 17.07
C GLU A 322 -15.61 20.31 15.60
N VAL A 323 -16.71 21.03 15.30
CA VAL A 323 -17.02 21.52 13.95
C VAL A 323 -15.95 22.51 13.48
N MET A 324 -15.54 23.47 14.32
CA MET A 324 -14.45 24.41 14.00
C MET A 324 -13.12 23.68 13.78
N SER A 325 -12.83 22.65 14.59
CA SER A 325 -11.63 21.82 14.42
C SER A 325 -11.67 21.00 13.12
N ALA A 326 -12.82 20.44 12.77
CA ALA A 326 -13.04 19.70 11.53
C ALA A 326 -12.94 20.62 10.30
N ALA A 327 -13.57 21.80 10.35
CA ALA A 327 -13.48 22.82 9.31
C ALA A 327 -12.03 23.28 9.10
N ARG A 328 -11.29 23.51 10.20
CA ARG A 328 -9.87 23.85 10.14
C ARG A 328 -9.04 22.73 9.51
N LYS A 329 -9.29 21.46 9.86
CA LYS A 329 -8.60 20.31 9.26
C LYS A 329 -8.89 20.21 7.76
N ASP A 330 -10.14 20.39 7.34
CA ASP A 330 -10.53 20.39 5.93
C ASP A 330 -9.85 21.54 5.16
N GLN A 331 -9.82 22.75 5.73
CA GLN A 331 -9.05 23.87 5.17
C GLN A 331 -7.56 23.56 5.06
N GLU A 332 -6.97 22.93 6.07
CA GLU A 332 -5.57 22.49 6.04
C GLU A 332 -5.33 21.41 4.97
N GLU A 333 -6.26 20.47 4.76
CA GLU A 333 -6.21 19.46 3.69
C GLU A 333 -6.35 20.09 2.30
N GLN A 334 -7.29 21.00 2.10
CA GLN A 334 -7.47 21.74 0.85
C GLN A 334 -6.24 22.60 0.53
N ALA A 335 -5.65 23.24 1.55
CA ALA A 335 -4.41 23.98 1.40
C ALA A 335 -3.23 23.05 1.02
N LYS A 336 -3.14 21.86 1.63
CA LYS A 336 -2.14 20.83 1.25
C LYS A 336 -2.32 20.36 -0.19
N LYS A 337 -3.55 20.06 -0.62
CA LYS A 337 -3.88 19.66 -2.01
C LYS A 337 -3.51 20.77 -2.99
N SER A 338 -3.84 22.02 -2.68
CA SER A 338 -3.50 23.18 -3.51
C SER A 338 -2.00 23.40 -3.60
N LEU A 339 -1.29 23.27 -2.48
CA LEU A 339 0.17 23.34 -2.44
C LEU A 339 0.81 22.23 -3.29
N ALA A 340 0.34 20.98 -3.16
CA ALA A 340 0.83 19.86 -3.95
C ALA A 340 0.61 20.10 -5.46
N LYS A 341 -0.58 20.53 -5.86
CA LYS A 341 -0.90 20.88 -7.25
C LYS A 341 0.02 22.00 -7.78
N ASN A 342 0.29 23.01 -6.96
CA ASN A 342 1.21 24.10 -7.33
C ASN A 342 2.64 23.60 -7.49
N ILE A 343 3.12 22.74 -6.58
CA ILE A 343 4.46 22.13 -6.64
C ILE A 343 4.61 21.24 -7.89
N ASP A 344 3.62 20.40 -8.20
CA ASP A 344 3.58 19.60 -9.43
C ASP A 344 3.62 20.47 -10.68
N THR A 345 2.87 21.57 -10.67
CA THR A 345 2.83 22.51 -11.80
C THR A 345 4.20 23.18 -12.00
N GLN A 346 4.89 23.57 -10.93
CA GLN A 346 6.24 24.11 -10.99
C GLN A 346 7.24 23.07 -11.54
N PHE A 347 7.16 21.83 -11.06
CA PHE A 347 8.01 20.75 -11.57
C PHE A 347 7.78 20.51 -13.07
N LYS A 348 6.51 20.44 -13.51
CA LYS A 348 6.14 20.29 -14.93
C LYS A 348 6.63 21.47 -15.80
N LYS A 349 6.72 22.68 -15.24
CA LYS A 349 7.33 23.85 -15.91
C LYS A 349 8.85 23.77 -16.03
N GLY A 350 9.50 22.82 -15.35
CA GLY A 350 10.90 22.45 -15.58
C GLY A 350 11.78 22.42 -14.33
N LYS A 351 11.41 23.14 -13.26
CA LYS A 351 12.21 23.22 -12.03
C LYS A 351 11.33 23.50 -10.81
N VAL A 352 11.57 22.78 -9.73
CA VAL A 352 11.01 23.09 -8.41
C VAL A 352 12.09 22.97 -7.33
N VAL A 353 12.05 23.87 -6.35
CA VAL A 353 12.99 23.86 -5.22
C VAL A 353 12.22 23.63 -3.93
N ARG A 354 12.58 22.59 -3.18
CA ARG A 354 11.91 22.19 -1.95
C ARG A 354 12.95 21.86 -0.90
N GLN A 355 12.89 22.56 0.24
CA GLN A 355 13.75 22.30 1.40
C GLN A 355 15.26 22.22 1.12
N GLY A 356 15.74 23.02 0.16
CA GLY A 356 17.16 23.04 -0.24
C GLY A 356 17.53 22.04 -1.34
N ILE A 357 16.58 21.22 -1.81
CA ILE A 357 16.76 20.32 -2.94
C ILE A 357 16.10 20.92 -4.18
N THR A 358 16.87 21.01 -5.27
CA THR A 358 16.38 21.39 -6.59
C THR A 358 16.06 20.15 -7.39
N PHE A 359 14.83 20.04 -7.88
CA PHE A 359 14.39 18.98 -8.79
C PHE A 359 14.13 19.55 -10.18
N THR A 360 14.60 18.86 -11.20
CA THR A 360 14.35 19.15 -12.62
C THR A 360 14.02 17.85 -13.36
N LYS A 361 13.65 17.92 -14.64
CA LYS A 361 13.36 16.73 -15.45
C LYS A 361 14.51 15.72 -15.51
N ASN A 362 15.76 16.19 -15.49
CA ASN A 362 16.93 15.34 -15.70
C ASN A 362 17.98 15.44 -14.59
N SER A 363 17.70 16.17 -13.50
CA SER A 363 18.64 16.32 -12.39
C SER A 363 18.00 16.60 -11.04
N ILE A 364 18.64 16.13 -9.98
CA ILE A 364 18.36 16.48 -8.58
C ILE A 364 19.65 17.06 -7.99
N GLU A 365 19.55 18.17 -7.28
CA GLU A 365 20.71 18.90 -6.76
C GLU A 365 20.47 19.37 -5.32
N CYS A 366 21.43 19.10 -4.44
CA CYS A 366 21.42 19.53 -3.03
C CYS A 366 22.85 19.86 -2.61
N GLU A 367 23.07 21.01 -1.96
CA GLU A 367 24.38 21.43 -1.42
C GLU A 367 25.54 21.34 -2.44
N GLY A 368 25.29 21.69 -3.70
CA GLY A 368 26.27 21.64 -4.79
C GLY A 368 26.51 20.24 -5.39
N ILE A 369 25.93 19.18 -4.80
CA ILE A 369 25.97 17.83 -5.35
C ILE A 369 24.82 17.66 -6.33
N LYS A 370 25.16 17.51 -7.60
CA LYS A 370 24.21 17.35 -8.69
C LYS A 370 24.21 15.92 -9.23
N ILE A 371 23.02 15.33 -9.34
CA ILE A 371 22.83 14.01 -9.94
C ILE A 371 22.08 14.19 -11.24
N LYS A 372 22.58 13.60 -12.34
CA LYS A 372 21.96 13.70 -13.67
C LYS A 372 21.65 12.32 -14.24
N ASN A 373 20.45 12.16 -14.78
CA ASN A 373 20.01 11.01 -15.57
C ASN A 373 18.66 11.36 -16.24
N GLN A 374 18.39 10.79 -17.42
CA GLN A 374 17.19 11.11 -18.22
C GLN A 374 15.88 10.63 -17.59
N LYS A 375 15.91 9.60 -16.73
CA LYS A 375 14.76 8.99 -16.07
C LYS A 375 14.39 9.66 -14.73
N LEU A 376 15.17 10.64 -14.27
CA LEU A 376 14.92 11.32 -12.99
C LEU A 376 13.53 11.96 -12.92
N GLY A 377 13.07 12.57 -14.01
CA GLY A 377 11.79 13.25 -14.02
C GLY A 377 10.61 12.30 -13.89
N GLU A 378 10.70 11.13 -14.51
CA GLU A 378 9.72 10.06 -14.33
C GLU A 378 9.74 9.53 -12.90
N PHE A 379 10.92 9.28 -12.34
CA PHE A 379 11.10 8.84 -10.96
C PHE A 379 10.50 9.82 -9.94
N VAL A 380 10.79 11.11 -10.07
CA VAL A 380 10.30 12.16 -9.15
C VAL A 380 8.78 12.23 -9.17
N MET A 381 8.16 12.22 -10.37
CA MET A 381 6.70 12.25 -10.50
C MET A 381 6.04 10.96 -10.01
N LYS A 382 6.58 9.80 -10.39
CA LYS A 382 6.01 8.50 -10.04
C LYS A 382 6.02 8.26 -8.53
N ASN A 383 7.10 8.66 -7.85
CA ASN A 383 7.27 8.47 -6.41
C ASN A 383 6.92 9.71 -5.57
N GLN A 384 6.44 10.80 -6.22
CA GLN A 384 6.03 12.05 -5.57
C GLN A 384 7.09 12.63 -4.62
N VAL A 385 8.37 12.51 -4.99
CA VAL A 385 9.51 12.81 -4.11
C VAL A 385 9.57 14.29 -3.74
N HIS A 386 9.27 15.16 -4.69
CA HIS A 386 9.22 16.62 -4.52
C HIS A 386 8.08 17.11 -3.61
N LEU A 387 7.12 16.23 -3.27
CA LEU A 387 6.03 16.53 -2.33
C LEU A 387 6.37 16.16 -0.87
N GLN A 388 7.48 15.46 -0.62
CA GLN A 388 7.88 15.06 0.73
C GLN A 388 8.08 16.30 1.63
N LEU A 389 7.60 16.22 2.88
CA LEU A 389 7.71 17.31 3.86
C LEU A 389 9.14 17.43 4.39
N GLU A 390 9.77 16.29 4.64
CA GLU A 390 11.14 16.12 5.15
C GLU A 390 11.92 15.22 4.18
N PRO A 391 12.28 15.72 2.98
CA PRO A 391 12.99 14.92 2.00
C PRO A 391 14.40 14.61 2.50
N ASP A 392 14.78 13.33 2.45
CA ASP A 392 16.15 12.88 2.71
C ASP A 392 16.86 12.65 1.37
N PHE A 393 17.77 13.57 1.02
CA PHE A 393 18.52 13.50 -0.24
C PHE A 393 19.25 12.15 -0.40
N ARG A 394 19.88 11.62 0.64
CA ARG A 394 20.59 10.33 0.57
C ARG A 394 19.64 9.20 0.20
N ARG A 395 18.48 9.14 0.86
CA ARG A 395 17.47 8.12 0.57
C ARG A 395 16.90 8.28 -0.85
N ILE A 396 16.61 9.50 -1.27
CA ILE A 396 16.11 9.80 -2.62
C ILE A 396 17.08 9.26 -3.69
N VAL A 397 18.38 9.44 -3.48
CA VAL A 397 19.40 8.95 -4.40
C VAL A 397 19.48 7.43 -4.41
N GLN A 398 19.43 6.78 -3.25
CA GLN A 398 19.39 5.31 -3.16
C GLN A 398 18.16 4.73 -3.85
N ASP A 399 16.99 5.32 -3.60
CA ASP A 399 15.72 4.92 -4.22
C ASP A 399 15.77 5.13 -5.73
N PHE A 400 16.40 6.20 -6.20
CA PHE A 400 16.61 6.44 -7.64
C PHE A 400 17.54 5.40 -8.27
N ILE A 401 18.65 5.04 -7.60
CA ILE A 401 19.54 3.97 -8.06
C ILE A 401 18.79 2.64 -8.17
N CYS A 402 17.99 2.29 -7.16
CA CYS A 402 17.13 1.11 -7.21
C CYS A 402 16.14 1.15 -8.39
N TYR A 403 15.55 2.32 -8.66
CA TYR A 403 14.62 2.52 -9.76
C TYR A 403 15.28 2.32 -11.13
N ILE A 404 16.45 2.92 -11.40
CA ILE A 404 17.14 2.74 -12.70
C ILE A 404 17.64 1.30 -12.90
N LEU A 405 18.03 0.63 -11.82
CA LEU A 405 18.48 -0.76 -11.84
C LEU A 405 17.34 -1.78 -11.80
N ASN A 406 16.08 -1.32 -11.78
CA ASN A 406 14.90 -2.18 -11.64
C ASN A 406 15.06 -3.20 -10.51
N ILE A 407 15.57 -2.74 -9.36
CA ILE A 407 15.75 -3.57 -8.17
C ILE A 407 14.42 -3.63 -7.45
N GLN A 408 13.85 -4.83 -7.39
CA GLN A 408 12.57 -5.06 -6.72
C GLN A 408 12.79 -5.81 -5.41
N ALA A 409 12.11 -5.36 -4.37
CA ALA A 409 11.96 -6.10 -3.13
C ALA A 409 11.07 -7.33 -3.41
N SER A 410 11.67 -8.51 -3.48
CA SER A 410 10.96 -9.78 -3.50
C SER A 410 10.88 -10.30 -2.06
N GLN A 411 9.67 -10.32 -1.51
CA GLN A 411 9.42 -10.97 -0.24
C GLN A 411 9.37 -12.47 -0.45
N ASN A 412 10.22 -13.19 0.27
CA ASN A 412 10.13 -14.63 0.33
C ASN A 412 9.00 -14.97 1.31
N PHE A 413 7.91 -15.59 0.84
CA PHE A 413 6.76 -15.99 1.68
C PHE A 413 7.16 -16.82 2.91
N TYR A 414 8.33 -17.42 2.90
CA TYR A 414 8.83 -18.28 3.97
C TYR A 414 9.83 -17.61 4.91
N SER A 415 10.25 -16.36 4.66
CA SER A 415 11.16 -15.63 5.56
C SER A 415 10.81 -14.15 5.61
N ASP A 416 10.94 -13.54 6.79
CA ASP A 416 10.81 -12.07 6.98
C ASP A 416 11.89 -11.26 6.24
N LYS A 417 12.76 -11.93 5.47
CA LYS A 417 13.79 -11.31 4.64
C LYS A 417 13.23 -10.92 3.29
N ILE A 418 13.31 -9.63 3.03
CA ILE A 418 13.19 -9.04 1.69
C ILE A 418 14.48 -9.36 0.94
N SER A 419 14.35 -10.17 -0.11
CA SER A 419 15.42 -10.35 -1.09
C SER A 419 15.30 -9.28 -2.16
N TYR A 420 16.38 -8.58 -2.47
CA TYR A 420 16.39 -7.62 -3.58
C TYR A 420 16.80 -8.33 -4.86
N VAL A 421 15.95 -8.32 -5.87
CA VAL A 421 16.23 -8.93 -7.18
C VAL A 421 16.52 -7.81 -8.18
N CYS A 422 17.74 -7.79 -8.70
CA CYS A 422 18.14 -6.87 -9.76
C CYS A 422 17.79 -7.45 -11.13
N ASN A 423 16.79 -6.83 -11.77
CA ASN A 423 16.28 -7.17 -13.10
C ASN A 423 16.74 -6.16 -14.17
N PHE A 424 17.89 -5.51 -13.94
CA PHE A 424 18.45 -4.55 -14.89
C PHE A 424 18.88 -5.22 -16.20
N VAL A 425 18.36 -4.72 -17.31
CA VAL A 425 18.73 -5.10 -18.68
C VAL A 425 19.01 -3.82 -19.46
N GLY A 426 20.11 -3.83 -20.22
CA GLY A 426 20.50 -2.71 -21.06
C GLY A 426 21.69 -1.92 -20.51
N ASP A 427 21.67 -0.63 -20.80
CA ASP A 427 22.77 0.31 -20.58
C ASP A 427 22.20 1.62 -20.02
N GLU A 428 22.80 2.14 -18.96
CA GLU A 428 22.42 3.38 -18.31
C GLU A 428 23.63 4.23 -17.97
N THR A 429 23.46 5.55 -18.05
CA THR A 429 24.47 6.51 -17.59
C THR A 429 23.91 7.38 -16.49
N ILE A 430 24.64 7.51 -15.38
CA ILE A 430 24.28 8.40 -14.28
C ILE A 430 25.51 9.24 -13.90
N ASP A 431 25.32 10.55 -13.81
CA ASP A 431 26.34 11.44 -13.25
C ASP A 431 25.98 11.69 -11.78
N ILE A 432 26.93 11.51 -10.87
CA ILE A 432 26.80 11.78 -9.44
C ILE A 432 27.93 12.73 -9.03
N GLY A 433 27.60 14.00 -8.84
CA GLY A 433 28.59 15.03 -8.56
C GLY A 433 29.60 15.17 -9.71
N LYS A 434 30.87 14.86 -9.43
CA LYS A 434 31.97 14.88 -10.42
C LYS A 434 32.28 13.49 -11.01
N VAL A 435 31.55 12.46 -10.60
CA VAL A 435 31.74 11.09 -11.05
C VAL A 435 30.68 10.74 -12.09
N LYS A 436 31.10 10.20 -13.24
CA LYS A 436 30.26 9.67 -14.30
C LYS A 436 30.32 8.14 -14.27
N LEU A 437 29.13 7.52 -14.25
CA LEU A 437 28.96 6.09 -14.18
C LEU A 437 28.28 5.58 -15.44
N HIS A 438 28.92 4.62 -16.10
CA HIS A 438 28.36 3.85 -17.20
C HIS A 438 28.03 2.45 -16.71
N ILE A 439 26.74 2.10 -16.65
CA ILE A 439 26.22 0.86 -16.08
C ILE A 439 25.69 -0.01 -17.20
N LYS A 440 26.24 -1.21 -17.37
CA LYS A 440 25.87 -2.13 -18.44
C LYS A 440 25.54 -3.53 -17.92
N SER A 441 24.48 -4.13 -18.46
CA SER A 441 24.12 -5.53 -18.23
C SER A 441 24.60 -6.40 -19.38
N GLU A 442 25.49 -7.35 -19.12
CA GLU A 442 26.00 -8.32 -20.10
C GLU A 442 26.02 -9.74 -19.52
N ASN A 443 25.42 -10.71 -20.22
CA ASN A 443 25.39 -12.12 -19.80
C ASN A 443 24.98 -12.29 -18.32
N ASN A 444 23.95 -11.54 -17.91
CA ASN A 444 23.41 -11.53 -16.55
C ASN A 444 24.35 -10.96 -15.47
N ASN A 445 25.47 -10.36 -15.88
CA ASN A 445 26.40 -9.62 -15.03
C ASN A 445 26.23 -8.12 -15.21
N ILE A 446 26.55 -7.36 -14.17
CA ILE A 446 26.45 -5.91 -14.17
C ILE A 446 27.85 -5.32 -14.07
N PHE A 447 28.14 -4.39 -14.98
CA PHE A 447 29.42 -3.67 -15.05
C PHE A 447 29.18 -2.18 -14.79
N ILE A 448 30.10 -1.55 -14.06
CA ILE A 448 30.14 -0.11 -13.84
C ILE A 448 31.52 0.36 -14.28
N ASN A 449 31.61 1.25 -15.28
CA ASN A 449 32.87 1.70 -15.88
C ASN A 449 33.81 0.51 -16.19
N ASN A 450 33.28 -0.53 -16.84
CA ASN A 450 33.96 -1.80 -17.18
C ASN A 450 34.36 -2.69 -15.98
N SER A 451 34.07 -2.29 -14.74
CA SER A 451 34.31 -3.11 -13.54
C SER A 451 33.09 -3.96 -13.21
N ARG A 452 33.24 -5.28 -13.15
CA ARG A 452 32.12 -6.19 -12.80
C ARG A 452 31.79 -6.08 -11.32
N ILE A 453 30.56 -5.70 -10.99
CA ILE A 453 30.08 -5.55 -9.62
C ILE A 453 29.03 -6.62 -9.31
N ARG A 454 29.06 -7.15 -8.09
CA ARG A 454 28.05 -8.12 -7.64
C ARG A 454 26.69 -7.43 -7.50
N LYS A 455 25.62 -8.13 -7.89
CA LYS A 455 24.24 -7.60 -7.84
C LYS A 455 23.86 -7.07 -6.44
N ASP A 456 24.29 -7.77 -5.38
CA ASP A 456 24.02 -7.41 -3.98
C ASP A 456 24.74 -6.13 -3.52
N ASP A 457 25.83 -5.74 -4.20
CA ASP A 457 26.66 -4.59 -3.82
C ASP A 457 26.34 -3.34 -4.65
N LEU A 458 25.55 -3.46 -5.72
CA LEU A 458 25.37 -2.41 -6.74
C LEU A 458 24.95 -1.07 -6.17
N VAL A 459 23.89 -1.06 -5.35
CA VAL A 459 23.34 0.18 -4.78
C VAL A 459 24.38 0.87 -3.92
N GLU A 460 25.08 0.13 -3.06
CA GLU A 460 26.06 0.66 -2.12
C GLU A 460 27.32 1.16 -2.86
N VAL A 461 27.77 0.46 -3.90
CA VAL A 461 28.90 0.88 -4.76
C VAL A 461 28.58 2.17 -5.53
N ILE A 462 27.42 2.24 -6.20
CA ILE A 462 27.01 3.43 -6.95
C ILE A 462 26.80 4.61 -5.99
N PHE A 463 26.13 4.37 -4.86
CA PHE A 463 25.88 5.40 -3.86
C PHE A 463 27.18 5.99 -3.29
N LYS A 464 28.25 5.17 -3.21
CA LYS A 464 29.56 5.64 -2.73
C LYS A 464 30.19 6.71 -3.64
N ALA A 465 29.77 6.83 -4.90
CA ALA A 465 30.22 7.89 -5.81
C ALA A 465 29.97 9.30 -5.26
N LEU A 466 28.95 9.47 -4.41
CA LEU A 466 28.70 10.73 -3.70
C LEU A 466 29.93 11.20 -2.91
N SER A 467 30.69 10.28 -2.30
CA SER A 467 31.84 10.60 -1.45
C SER A 467 33.10 10.99 -2.22
N TYR A 468 33.10 10.94 -3.56
CA TYR A 468 34.31 11.20 -4.36
C TYR A 468 34.27 12.54 -5.07
N THR A 469 35.41 13.23 -5.06
CA THR A 469 35.59 14.54 -5.69
C THR A 469 36.09 14.46 -7.13
N ASP A 470 36.50 13.28 -7.58
CA ASP A 470 37.07 13.06 -8.91
C ASP A 470 36.84 11.61 -9.40
N GLN A 471 36.87 11.43 -10.72
CA GLN A 471 36.62 10.15 -11.37
C GLN A 471 37.72 9.11 -11.09
N THR A 472 38.98 9.53 -11.05
CA THR A 472 40.13 8.62 -10.92
C THR A 472 40.14 7.90 -9.57
N SER A 473 39.88 8.62 -8.49
CA SER A 473 39.76 8.06 -7.14
C SER A 473 38.59 7.08 -7.04
N PHE A 474 37.47 7.38 -7.70
CA PHE A 474 36.32 6.49 -7.73
C PHE A 474 36.58 5.22 -8.56
N ASP A 475 37.23 5.33 -9.71
CA ASP A 475 37.57 4.19 -10.55
C ASP A 475 38.55 3.24 -9.85
N ALA A 476 39.48 3.76 -9.04
CA ALA A 476 40.34 2.95 -8.18
C ALA A 476 39.53 2.15 -7.13
N TYR A 477 38.51 2.78 -6.54
CA TYR A 477 37.58 2.12 -5.63
C TYR A 477 36.70 1.06 -6.33
N LEU A 478 36.23 1.34 -7.56
CA LEU A 478 35.50 0.37 -8.38
C LEU A 478 36.36 -0.85 -8.68
N ALA A 479 37.61 -0.66 -9.12
CA ALA A 479 38.54 -1.74 -9.40
C ALA A 479 38.77 -2.62 -8.17
N TYR A 480 38.93 -1.99 -6.99
CA TYR A 480 39.03 -2.73 -5.74
C TYR A 480 37.75 -3.50 -5.42
N SER A 481 36.58 -2.87 -5.54
CA SER A 481 35.26 -3.48 -5.23
C SER A 481 34.88 -4.60 -6.20
N ALA A 482 35.36 -4.56 -7.44
CA ALA A 482 35.23 -5.67 -8.38
C ALA A 482 36.07 -6.90 -7.99
N SER A 483 37.22 -6.68 -7.36
CA SER A 483 38.13 -7.75 -6.90
C SER A 483 37.78 -8.29 -5.49
N VAL A 484 37.17 -7.44 -4.65
CA VAL A 484 36.78 -7.73 -3.26
C VAL A 484 35.38 -7.19 -3.04
N ASN A 485 34.38 -8.08 -3.04
CA ASN A 485 32.99 -7.67 -2.77
C ASN A 485 32.82 -7.02 -1.39
N LEU A 486 31.76 -6.22 -1.22
CA LEU A 486 31.57 -5.42 0.00
C LEU A 486 31.35 -6.30 1.24
N ALA A 487 30.68 -7.44 1.09
CA ALA A 487 30.53 -8.41 2.18
C ALA A 487 31.90 -8.86 2.73
N LEU A 488 32.85 -9.20 1.84
CA LEU A 488 34.21 -9.58 2.21
C LEU A 488 34.99 -8.42 2.82
N GLN A 489 34.85 -7.21 2.29
CA GLN A 489 35.47 -6.03 2.90
C GLN A 489 34.97 -5.81 4.33
N LYS A 490 33.66 -5.89 4.56
CA LYS A 490 33.03 -5.77 5.88
C LYS A 490 33.51 -6.86 6.84
N THR A 491 33.54 -8.12 6.40
CA THR A 491 33.99 -9.24 7.23
C THR A 491 35.48 -9.19 7.57
N LEU A 492 36.34 -8.72 6.64
CA LEU A 492 37.75 -8.49 6.92
C LEU A 492 37.93 -7.36 7.95
N ALA A 493 37.14 -6.29 7.84
CA ALA A 493 37.18 -5.18 8.80
C ALA A 493 36.67 -5.59 10.20
N SER A 494 35.72 -6.51 10.30
CA SER A 494 35.25 -7.07 11.57
C SER A 494 36.15 -8.16 12.14
N GLY A 495 37.19 -8.58 11.41
CA GLY A 495 38.12 -9.65 11.81
C GLY A 495 37.61 -11.07 11.58
N GLY A 496 36.37 -11.24 11.11
CA GLY A 496 35.74 -12.54 10.92
C GLY A 496 34.22 -12.47 10.78
N MET A 497 33.60 -13.63 10.59
CA MET A 497 32.16 -13.81 10.48
C MET A 497 31.62 -14.62 11.66
N SER A 498 30.58 -14.12 12.32
CA SER A 498 29.85 -14.86 13.36
C SER A 498 28.60 -15.54 12.80
N PHE A 499 28.22 -16.69 13.36
CA PHE A 499 27.02 -17.43 12.98
C PHE A 499 26.41 -18.22 14.15
N GLU A 500 25.13 -18.54 14.07
CA GLU A 500 24.41 -19.35 15.05
C GLU A 500 24.41 -20.82 14.61
N LEU A 501 24.90 -21.70 15.48
CA LEU A 501 24.76 -23.15 15.37
C LEU A 501 23.59 -23.59 16.24
N LYS A 502 22.52 -24.08 15.60
CA LYS A 502 21.42 -24.77 16.27
C LYS A 502 21.70 -26.26 16.29
N ILE A 503 21.56 -26.87 17.46
CA ILE A 503 21.72 -28.30 17.65
C ILE A 503 20.32 -28.87 17.79
N ASP A 504 19.84 -29.58 16.76
CA ASP A 504 18.56 -30.28 16.85
C ASP A 504 18.71 -31.46 17.80
N ILE A 505 17.74 -31.64 18.69
CA ILE A 505 17.62 -32.85 19.51
C ILE A 505 17.12 -33.96 18.58
N THR A 506 17.97 -34.94 18.30
CA THR A 506 17.60 -36.15 17.56
C THR A 506 17.82 -37.38 18.45
N GLU A 507 17.11 -38.48 18.20
CA GLU A 507 17.18 -39.71 19.02
C GLU A 507 18.60 -40.30 19.09
N ASP A 508 19.42 -40.01 18.09
CA ASP A 508 20.80 -40.43 17.88
C ASP A 508 21.86 -39.41 18.39
N ASN A 509 21.43 -38.28 18.94
CA ASN A 509 22.33 -37.23 19.44
C ASN A 509 21.87 -36.66 20.79
N SER A 510 22.18 -37.39 21.86
CA SER A 510 21.94 -36.97 23.26
C SER A 510 23.03 -36.03 23.77
N LEU A 511 23.29 -34.92 23.07
CA LEU A 511 24.14 -33.87 23.64
C LEU A 511 23.40 -33.23 24.83
N PRO A 512 23.98 -33.25 26.05
CA PRO A 512 23.35 -32.66 27.22
C PRO A 512 23.61 -31.16 27.20
N VAL A 513 22.87 -30.40 26.39
CA VAL A 513 23.11 -28.95 26.30
C VAL A 513 21.92 -28.18 26.84
N LYS A 514 22.15 -27.50 27.96
CA LYS A 514 21.29 -26.42 28.50
C LYS A 514 21.08 -25.22 27.55
N LYS A 515 21.57 -25.30 26.30
CA LYS A 515 21.51 -24.25 25.29
C LYS A 515 21.14 -24.86 23.94
N GLU A 516 19.94 -24.59 23.46
CA GLU A 516 19.44 -24.99 22.13
C GLU A 516 20.21 -24.30 20.97
N LYS A 517 21.11 -23.35 21.29
CA LYS A 517 21.81 -22.47 20.36
C LYS A 517 23.22 -22.15 20.84
N MET A 518 24.20 -22.20 19.95
CA MET A 518 25.57 -21.74 20.18
C MET A 518 25.93 -20.65 19.17
N LEU A 519 26.62 -19.60 19.60
CA LEU A 519 27.15 -18.56 18.71
C LEU A 519 28.64 -18.79 18.49
N LEU A 520 29.03 -18.96 17.23
CA LEU A 520 30.40 -19.28 16.82
C LEU A 520 30.95 -18.16 15.92
N SER A 521 32.27 -18.09 15.76
CA SER A 521 32.91 -17.18 14.81
C SER A 521 34.04 -17.86 14.04
N LEU A 522 34.20 -17.46 12.79
CA LEU A 522 35.30 -17.84 11.91
C LEU A 522 36.12 -16.59 11.57
N PRO A 523 37.34 -16.46 12.10
CA PRO A 523 38.25 -15.39 11.72
C PRO A 523 38.50 -15.39 10.21
N LEU A 524 38.69 -14.21 9.62
CA LEU A 524 38.94 -14.10 8.19
C LEU A 524 40.15 -13.23 7.91
N LYS A 525 41.11 -13.76 7.16
CA LYS A 525 42.26 -13.01 6.67
C LYS A 525 42.54 -13.28 5.20
N ARG A 526 43.13 -12.29 4.53
CA ARG A 526 43.48 -12.39 3.11
C ARG A 526 44.99 -12.25 2.92
N VAL A 527 45.61 -13.25 2.30
CA VAL A 527 47.06 -13.30 2.04
C VAL A 527 47.27 -13.58 0.55
N LYS A 528 48.01 -12.70 -0.15
CA LYS A 528 48.31 -12.81 -1.59
C LYS A 528 47.06 -13.12 -2.45
N GLY A 529 45.95 -12.43 -2.18
CA GLY A 529 44.69 -12.59 -2.91
C GLY A 529 43.84 -13.82 -2.54
N LYS A 530 44.30 -14.68 -1.63
CA LYS A 530 43.56 -15.86 -1.15
C LYS A 530 43.00 -15.62 0.25
N ASN A 531 41.81 -16.14 0.52
CA ASN A 531 41.13 -16.00 1.81
C ASN A 531 41.38 -17.22 2.69
N TYR A 532 41.61 -16.98 3.97
CA TYR A 532 41.91 -17.99 4.97
C TYR A 532 41.07 -17.76 6.23
N THR A 533 40.69 -18.84 6.89
CA THR A 533 40.12 -18.84 8.23
C THR A 533 41.05 -19.58 9.17
N THR A 534 41.17 -19.13 10.41
CA THR A 534 42.00 -19.79 11.42
C THR A 534 41.09 -20.62 12.32
N ILE A 535 41.36 -21.91 12.46
CA ILE A 535 40.67 -22.81 13.39
C ILE A 535 41.74 -23.42 14.29
N ASN A 536 41.64 -23.16 15.61
CA ASN A 536 42.60 -23.66 16.61
C ASN A 536 44.08 -23.35 16.27
N GLY A 537 44.36 -22.14 15.75
CA GLY A 537 45.71 -21.71 15.37
C GLY A 537 46.20 -22.22 14.01
N VAL A 538 45.43 -23.05 13.31
CA VAL A 538 45.76 -23.55 11.97
C VAL A 538 44.98 -22.78 10.91
N ASP A 539 45.69 -22.35 9.86
CA ASP A 539 45.10 -21.60 8.75
C ASP A 539 44.58 -22.51 7.65
N TYR A 540 43.27 -22.44 7.42
CA TYR A 540 42.60 -23.16 6.34
C TYR A 540 42.23 -22.22 5.21
N ARG A 541 42.48 -22.65 3.97
CA ARG A 541 42.09 -21.89 2.78
C ARG A 541 40.57 -21.99 2.57
N ILE A 542 39.92 -20.86 2.35
CA ILE A 542 38.52 -20.81 1.93
C ILE A 542 38.47 -21.07 0.42
N GLN A 543 37.91 -22.22 0.02
CA GLN A 543 37.75 -22.61 -1.38
C GLN A 543 36.47 -22.04 -2.00
N ASN A 544 35.41 -21.85 -1.20
CA ASN A 544 34.15 -21.30 -1.66
C ASN A 544 33.67 -20.18 -0.73
N LEU A 545 33.90 -18.94 -1.16
CA LEU A 545 33.55 -17.75 -0.38
C LEU A 545 32.02 -17.55 -0.25
N GLN A 546 31.24 -17.97 -1.26
CA GLN A 546 29.78 -17.88 -1.16
C GLN A 546 29.25 -18.85 -0.10
N ALA A 547 29.74 -20.08 -0.12
CA ALA A 547 29.42 -21.07 0.89
C ALA A 547 29.85 -20.61 2.30
N PHE A 548 30.99 -19.91 2.41
CA PHE A 548 31.43 -19.31 3.66
C PHE A 548 30.41 -18.30 4.19
N PHE A 549 29.99 -17.32 3.38
CA PHE A 549 28.98 -16.34 3.83
C PHE A 549 27.59 -16.94 4.06
N ASP A 550 27.24 -18.00 3.34
CA ASP A 550 25.96 -18.69 3.53
C ASP A 550 25.89 -19.43 4.88
N ILE A 551 27.01 -19.68 5.57
CA ILE A 551 27.03 -20.18 6.96
C ILE A 551 26.44 -19.12 7.92
N GLY A 552 26.75 -17.84 7.70
CA GLY A 552 26.26 -16.73 8.53
C GLY A 552 24.81 -16.31 8.26
N LYS A 553 24.18 -16.87 7.21
CA LYS A 553 22.78 -16.57 6.89
C LYS A 553 21.86 -17.38 7.78
N GLU A 554 20.97 -16.69 8.49
CA GLU A 554 19.91 -17.29 9.31
C GLU A 554 19.15 -18.36 8.53
N ILE A 555 19.09 -19.55 9.12
CA ILE A 555 18.56 -20.73 8.47
C ILE A 555 17.04 -20.76 8.67
N ASN A 556 16.30 -20.70 7.56
CA ASN A 556 14.84 -20.76 7.56
C ASN A 556 14.36 -22.18 7.93
N GLY A 557 13.72 -22.31 9.10
CA GLY A 557 13.27 -23.60 9.65
C GLY A 557 12.21 -24.32 8.83
N SER A 558 11.43 -23.59 8.02
CA SER A 558 10.37 -24.17 7.19
C SER A 558 10.87 -25.13 6.11
N ARG A 559 12.12 -25.00 5.63
CA ARG A 559 12.71 -25.89 4.61
C ARG A 559 13.47 -27.08 5.19
N ILE A 560 13.81 -27.05 6.47
CA ILE A 560 14.56 -28.13 7.14
C ILE A 560 13.65 -29.31 7.48
N GLY A 561 12.40 -29.04 7.85
CA GLY A 561 11.42 -30.07 8.19
C GLY A 561 11.07 -31.04 7.05
N TYR A 562 11.19 -30.63 5.78
CA TYR A 562 10.77 -31.46 4.63
C TYR A 562 11.87 -32.34 4.02
N SER A 563 13.15 -32.14 4.38
CA SER A 563 14.29 -32.81 3.71
C SER A 563 15.18 -33.65 4.63
N GLY A 564 14.78 -33.86 5.88
CA GLY A 564 15.41 -34.84 6.79
C GLY A 564 16.84 -34.54 7.23
N GLY A 565 17.35 -33.32 7.03
CA GLY A 565 18.68 -32.92 7.48
C GLY A 565 18.60 -31.75 8.46
N GLY A 566 18.90 -31.99 9.73
CA GLY A 566 18.92 -30.97 10.77
C GLY A 566 19.86 -29.78 10.51
N TYR A 567 19.71 -28.72 11.29
CA TYR A 567 20.49 -27.48 11.23
C TYR A 567 22.01 -27.73 11.36
N LEU A 568 22.39 -28.67 12.22
CA LEU A 568 23.79 -29.06 12.44
C LEU A 568 24.39 -29.70 11.18
N GLN A 569 23.72 -30.69 10.60
CA GLN A 569 24.18 -31.42 9.40
C GLN A 569 24.34 -30.46 8.22
N ARG A 570 23.41 -29.51 8.05
CA ARG A 570 23.53 -28.47 7.02
C ARG A 570 24.72 -27.56 7.26
N THR A 571 24.94 -27.10 8.49
CA THR A 571 26.07 -26.23 8.85
C THR A 571 27.40 -26.92 8.61
N ILE A 572 27.54 -28.18 9.02
CA ILE A 572 28.71 -29.03 8.74
C ILE A 572 28.95 -29.17 7.25
N LYS A 573 27.91 -29.46 6.46
CA LYS A 573 28.00 -29.55 5.00
C LYS A 573 28.48 -28.24 4.36
N MET A 574 28.05 -27.10 4.90
CA MET A 574 28.51 -25.79 4.45
C MET A 574 29.96 -25.52 4.81
N LEU A 575 30.43 -25.93 6.00
CA LEU A 575 31.84 -25.84 6.40
C LEU A 575 32.76 -26.63 5.46
N TYR A 576 32.43 -27.89 5.15
CA TYR A 576 33.18 -28.69 4.18
C TYR A 576 33.19 -28.08 2.77
N ARG A 577 32.07 -27.46 2.36
CA ARG A 577 31.99 -26.77 1.06
C ARG A 577 32.83 -25.49 1.05
N ALA A 578 32.84 -24.74 2.15
CA ALA A 578 33.51 -23.45 2.25
C ALA A 578 35.01 -23.57 2.43
N ILE A 579 35.47 -24.50 3.27
CA ILE A 579 36.85 -24.60 3.76
C ILE A 579 37.52 -25.82 3.13
N LYS A 580 38.67 -25.60 2.51
CA LYS A 580 39.44 -26.66 1.85
C LYS A 580 40.12 -27.55 2.88
N ASP A 581 40.07 -28.86 2.67
CA ASP A 581 40.83 -29.87 3.43
C ASP A 581 40.55 -29.86 4.95
N ILE A 582 39.39 -29.34 5.39
CA ILE A 582 38.96 -29.39 6.80
C ILE A 582 38.56 -30.82 7.19
N SER A 583 38.98 -31.28 8.37
CA SER A 583 38.66 -32.62 8.87
C SER A 583 37.48 -32.63 9.86
N PRO A 584 36.86 -33.79 10.14
CA PRO A 584 35.85 -33.90 11.20
C PRO A 584 36.36 -33.45 12.57
N LYS A 585 37.64 -33.70 12.86
CA LYS A 585 38.30 -33.26 14.10
C LYS A 585 38.33 -31.73 14.19
N ASP A 586 38.65 -31.05 13.10
CA ASP A 586 38.73 -29.59 13.05
C ASP A 586 37.37 -28.93 13.23
N ILE A 587 36.30 -29.56 12.69
CA ILE A 587 34.92 -29.13 12.93
C ILE A 587 34.55 -29.32 14.41
N GLY A 588 34.95 -30.44 15.02
CA GLY A 588 34.78 -30.66 16.45
C GLY A 588 35.50 -29.60 17.30
N ASP A 589 36.72 -29.24 16.91
CA ASP A 589 37.51 -28.19 17.58
C ASP A 589 36.90 -26.80 17.36
N LEU A 590 36.32 -26.51 16.19
CA LEU A 590 35.55 -25.29 15.93
C LEU A 590 34.32 -25.20 16.84
N ILE A 591 33.55 -26.28 17.01
CA ILE A 591 32.36 -26.29 17.87
C ILE A 591 32.77 -26.13 19.34
N ARG A 592 33.84 -26.82 19.78
CA ARG A 592 34.34 -26.76 21.16
C ARG A 592 34.89 -25.39 21.53
N ASN A 593 35.65 -24.75 20.64
CA ASN A 593 36.36 -23.50 20.91
C ASN A 593 35.64 -22.25 20.35
N GLY A 594 34.64 -22.42 19.49
CA GLY A 594 34.05 -21.33 18.73
C GLY A 594 33.26 -20.32 19.57
N GLU A 595 32.74 -20.70 20.75
CA GLU A 595 32.16 -19.73 21.70
C GLU A 595 33.24 -18.79 22.28
N LYS A 596 34.45 -19.30 22.54
CA LYS A 596 35.60 -18.50 22.99
C LYS A 596 36.08 -17.56 21.88
N GLU A 597 36.12 -18.06 20.65
CA GLU A 597 36.45 -17.25 19.48
C GLU A 597 35.39 -16.17 19.23
N TYR A 598 34.10 -16.51 19.35
CA TYR A 598 32.99 -15.56 19.31
C TYR A 598 33.14 -14.49 20.39
N ALA A 599 33.41 -14.87 21.64
CA ALA A 599 33.66 -13.91 22.71
C ALA A 599 34.84 -12.98 22.41
N THR A 600 35.89 -13.48 21.76
CA THR A 600 37.07 -12.69 21.37
C THR A 600 36.75 -11.69 20.25
N VAL A 601 36.08 -12.14 19.18
CA VAL A 601 35.65 -11.28 18.07
C VAL A 601 34.64 -10.24 18.55
N GLN A 602 33.67 -10.62 19.39
CA GLN A 602 32.69 -9.69 19.96
C GLN A 602 33.34 -8.71 20.94
N ALA A 603 34.27 -9.14 21.79
CA ALA A 603 35.00 -8.23 22.67
C ALA A 603 35.78 -7.18 21.87
N HIS A 604 36.39 -7.57 20.75
CA HIS A 604 37.05 -6.63 19.84
C HIS A 604 36.04 -5.63 19.23
N VAL A 605 34.93 -6.12 18.65
CA VAL A 605 33.89 -5.28 18.06
C VAL A 605 33.27 -4.32 19.08
N LEU A 606 32.92 -4.81 20.28
CA LEU A 606 32.38 -4.01 21.36
C LEU A 606 33.36 -2.96 21.84
N ARG A 607 34.65 -3.31 21.99
CA ARG A 607 35.70 -2.36 22.39
C ARG A 607 35.89 -1.27 21.34
N GLU A 608 35.92 -1.61 20.06
CA GLU A 608 36.03 -0.65 18.97
C GLU A 608 34.78 0.25 18.88
N ASN A 609 33.58 -0.32 19.01
CA ASN A 609 32.34 0.47 19.03
C ASN A 609 32.24 1.37 20.26
N ALA A 610 32.68 0.91 21.43
CA ALA A 610 32.74 1.72 22.65
C ALA A 610 33.72 2.88 22.49
N LYS A 611 34.92 2.66 21.94
CA LYS A 611 35.87 3.73 21.62
C LYS A 611 35.28 4.74 20.64
N LYS A 612 34.59 4.29 19.58
CA LYS A 612 33.93 5.17 18.61
C LYS A 612 32.80 5.97 19.25
N SER A 613 31.99 5.34 20.09
CA SER A 613 30.90 6.00 20.81
C SER A 613 31.43 7.05 21.78
N MET A 614 32.46 6.73 22.58
CA MET A 614 33.10 7.68 23.49
C MET A 614 33.65 8.90 22.74
N LYS A 615 34.40 8.68 21.64
CA LYS A 615 34.91 9.77 20.80
C LYS A 615 33.77 10.61 20.19
N ALA A 616 32.69 9.98 19.77
CA ALA A 616 31.53 10.69 19.23
C ALA A 616 30.81 11.51 20.30
N ASP A 617 30.68 11.00 21.54
CA ASP A 617 30.13 11.74 22.68
C ASP A 617 31.01 12.95 23.04
N GLU A 618 32.33 12.76 23.07
CA GLU A 618 33.29 13.85 23.27
C GLU A 618 33.18 14.90 22.15
N PHE A 619 33.04 14.46 20.90
CA PHE A 619 32.90 15.35 19.76
C PHE A 619 31.59 16.15 19.80
N VAL A 620 30.46 15.54 20.17
CA VAL A 620 29.19 16.25 20.37
C VAL A 620 29.31 17.30 21.48
N LYS A 621 29.90 16.94 22.62
CA LYS A 621 30.12 17.89 23.73
C LYS A 621 31.00 19.06 23.31
N HIS A 622 32.09 18.77 22.59
CA HIS A 622 32.97 19.80 22.05
C HIS A 622 32.25 20.69 21.03
N ALA A 623 31.52 20.09 20.08
CA ALA A 623 30.75 20.79 19.06
C ALA A 623 29.69 21.70 19.69
N ALA A 624 28.92 21.20 20.67
CA ALA A 624 27.92 21.97 21.39
C ALA A 624 28.55 23.16 22.14
N LYS A 625 29.71 22.95 22.78
CA LYS A 625 30.45 24.01 23.46
C LYS A 625 30.95 25.10 22.49
N VAL A 626 31.56 24.70 21.38
CA VAL A 626 32.13 25.61 20.38
C VAL A 626 31.04 26.39 19.64
N SER A 627 29.95 25.71 19.25
CA SER A 627 28.79 26.33 18.59
C SER A 627 27.89 27.11 19.55
N LYS A 628 28.18 27.10 20.87
CA LYS A 628 27.32 27.65 21.92
C LYS A 628 25.87 27.13 21.82
N ALA A 629 25.72 25.87 21.44
CA ALA A 629 24.43 25.23 21.27
C ALA A 629 23.74 25.05 22.64
N LYS A 630 22.46 25.39 22.72
CA LYS A 630 21.64 25.14 23.91
C LYS A 630 20.94 23.79 23.77
N GLU A 631 21.10 22.92 24.75
CA GLU A 631 20.42 21.62 24.78
C GLU A 631 18.91 21.78 24.98
N LEU A 632 18.14 20.95 24.28
CA LEU A 632 16.69 20.82 24.32
C LEU A 632 16.34 19.36 24.63
N MET A 633 15.08 19.09 25.00
CA MET A 633 14.62 17.73 25.33
C MET A 633 14.97 16.68 24.25
N ASP A 634 14.86 17.05 22.97
CA ASP A 634 15.07 16.14 21.84
C ASP A 634 16.24 16.57 20.93
N GLY A 635 17.11 17.48 21.36
CA GLY A 635 18.15 18.01 20.46
C GLY A 635 18.87 19.27 20.95
N PHE A 636 19.24 20.13 19.99
CA PHE A 636 20.05 21.32 20.23
C PHE A 636 19.50 22.53 19.48
N LEU A 637 19.64 23.71 20.08
CA LEU A 637 19.39 25.01 19.49
C LEU A 637 20.73 25.69 19.17
N VAL A 638 20.98 26.05 17.92
CA VAL A 638 22.23 26.67 17.45
C VAL A 638 21.93 28.03 16.82
N HIS A 639 22.77 29.02 17.11
CA HIS A 639 22.74 30.31 16.43
C HIS A 639 23.87 30.34 15.40
N GLY A 640 23.51 30.54 14.14
CA GLY A 640 24.47 30.70 13.06
C GLY A 640 25.13 32.07 13.06
N ALA A 641 26.31 32.15 12.42
CA ALA A 641 27.02 33.41 12.21
C ALA A 641 26.19 34.44 11.42
N SER A 642 25.23 33.98 10.61
CA SER A 642 24.27 34.83 9.90
C SER A 642 23.20 35.47 10.79
N GLY A 643 23.15 35.11 12.08
CA GLY A 643 22.10 35.53 13.01
C GLY A 643 20.84 34.67 12.98
N LYS A 644 20.79 33.63 12.13
CA LYS A 644 19.69 32.67 12.09
C LYS A 644 19.74 31.69 13.25
N THR A 645 18.57 31.24 13.70
CA THR A 645 18.44 30.24 14.76
C THR A 645 17.94 28.92 14.19
N TYR A 646 18.58 27.83 14.59
CA TYR A 646 18.28 26.48 14.12
C TYR A 646 18.01 25.53 15.29
N THR A 647 17.08 24.59 15.11
CA THR A 647 16.95 23.40 15.95
C THR A 647 17.45 22.17 15.20
N VAL A 648 18.19 21.31 15.88
CA VAL A 648 18.67 20.03 15.37
C VAL A 648 18.19 18.92 16.28
N ASN A 649 17.39 18.00 15.77
CA ASN A 649 16.93 16.84 16.54
C ASN A 649 18.08 15.82 16.70
N ALA A 650 18.41 15.40 17.90
CA ALA A 650 19.53 14.49 18.14
C ALA A 650 19.29 13.06 17.63
N ARG A 651 18.02 12.64 17.54
CA ARG A 651 17.65 11.27 17.14
C ARG A 651 17.44 11.15 15.64
N THR A 652 16.72 12.08 15.04
CA THR A 652 16.37 12.06 13.61
C THR A 652 17.35 12.87 12.76
N LEU A 653 18.22 13.66 13.39
CA LEU A 653 19.10 14.64 12.75
C LEU A 653 18.34 15.77 12.02
N ALA A 654 17.02 15.79 12.04
CA ALA A 654 16.22 16.80 11.34
C ALA A 654 16.57 18.23 11.81
N VAL A 655 16.76 19.14 10.85
CA VAL A 655 17.13 20.53 11.11
C VAL A 655 16.00 21.45 10.71
N TYR A 656 15.65 22.38 11.60
CA TYR A 656 14.66 23.40 11.31
C TYR A 656 15.19 24.81 11.62
N GLU A 657 15.03 25.73 10.68
CA GLU A 657 15.20 27.16 10.89
C GLU A 657 13.99 27.71 11.66
N ILE A 658 14.24 28.37 12.78
CA ILE A 658 13.23 29.08 13.55
C ILE A 658 13.07 30.49 12.98
N LEU A 659 11.87 30.79 12.50
CA LEU A 659 11.50 32.10 11.98
C LEU A 659 10.59 32.83 12.98
N PRO A 660 10.84 34.12 13.30
CA PRO A 660 10.00 34.88 14.22
C PRO A 660 8.52 34.87 13.79
N GLY A 661 7.63 34.41 14.68
CA GLY A 661 6.18 34.38 14.43
C GLY A 661 5.71 33.42 13.33
N LYS A 662 6.59 32.55 12.80
CA LYS A 662 6.25 31.60 11.72
C LYS A 662 6.54 30.17 12.14
N LYS A 663 5.89 29.21 11.44
CA LYS A 663 6.21 27.79 11.59
C LYS A 663 7.67 27.54 11.20
N GLN A 664 8.31 26.64 11.94
CA GLN A 664 9.66 26.15 11.68
C GLN A 664 9.81 25.67 10.22
N ARG A 665 10.92 26.00 9.58
CA ARG A 665 11.22 25.59 8.19
C ARG A 665 12.28 24.49 8.21
N TYR A 666 11.94 23.31 7.69
CA TYR A 666 12.89 22.20 7.56
C TYR A 666 14.01 22.53 6.55
N ILE A 667 15.23 22.11 6.87
CA ILE A 667 16.42 22.22 6.02
C ILE A 667 16.99 20.80 5.82
N CYS A 668 17.11 20.37 4.56
CA CYS A 668 17.82 19.14 4.23
C CYS A 668 19.33 19.40 4.30
N ILE A 669 20.06 18.56 5.04
CA ILE A 669 21.51 18.56 5.14
C ILE A 669 22.01 17.16 4.82
N VAL A 670 23.03 17.05 3.97
CA VAL A 670 23.56 15.77 3.49
C VAL A 670 24.78 15.35 4.32
N ASP A 671 24.63 14.32 5.16
CA ASP A 671 25.76 13.76 5.91
C ASP A 671 26.59 12.83 5.02
N MET A 672 27.58 13.40 4.33
CA MET A 672 28.53 12.65 3.52
C MET A 672 29.44 11.82 4.43
N GLU A 673 29.71 10.57 4.02
CA GLU A 673 30.65 9.64 4.66
C GLU A 673 30.34 9.19 6.10
N THR A 674 29.22 9.64 6.68
CA THR A 674 28.87 9.31 8.07
C THR A 674 27.76 8.24 8.10
N PRO A 675 27.98 7.06 8.70
CA PRO A 675 26.98 6.00 8.78
C PRO A 675 25.95 6.30 9.87
N THR A 676 24.84 6.94 9.50
CA THR A 676 23.74 7.34 10.40
C THR A 676 22.87 6.19 10.89
N ASN A 677 23.15 4.94 10.46
CA ASN A 677 22.50 3.73 10.95
C ASN A 677 23.08 3.23 12.30
N SER A 678 24.21 3.79 12.74
CA SER A 678 24.85 3.47 14.02
C SER A 678 24.68 4.62 15.02
N GLU A 679 24.69 4.32 16.32
CA GLU A 679 24.56 5.36 17.35
C GLU A 679 25.73 6.37 17.30
N TRP A 680 26.97 5.88 17.24
CA TRP A 680 28.16 6.72 17.15
C TRP A 680 28.17 7.56 15.86
N GLY A 681 27.73 7.00 14.73
CA GLY A 681 27.67 7.74 13.47
C GLY A 681 26.59 8.83 13.47
N ARG A 682 25.44 8.61 14.13
CA ARG A 682 24.46 9.68 14.35
C ARG A 682 25.02 10.81 15.21
N LYS A 683 25.75 10.47 16.29
CA LYS A 683 26.41 11.46 17.15
C LYS A 683 27.47 12.27 16.38
N ASP A 684 28.26 11.61 15.54
CA ASP A 684 29.24 12.27 14.66
C ASP A 684 28.58 13.23 13.66
N ALA A 685 27.50 12.79 13.00
CA ALA A 685 26.69 13.63 12.10
C ALA A 685 26.07 14.83 12.84
N LEU A 686 25.53 14.60 14.04
CA LEU A 686 24.98 15.66 14.89
C LEU A 686 26.05 16.71 15.20
N ALA A 687 27.23 16.29 15.68
CA ALA A 687 28.33 17.20 15.99
C ALA A 687 28.76 18.04 14.77
N LYS A 688 28.89 17.40 13.60
CA LYS A 688 29.19 18.09 12.33
C LYS A 688 28.11 19.13 11.99
N ARG A 689 26.83 18.79 12.12
CA ARG A 689 25.71 19.72 11.86
C ARG A 689 25.74 20.92 12.81
N LEU A 690 26.00 20.72 14.10
CA LEU A 690 26.09 21.84 15.06
C LEU A 690 27.20 22.82 14.67
N LEU A 691 28.39 22.30 14.34
CA LEU A 691 29.52 23.12 13.91
C LEU A 691 29.23 23.83 12.58
N MET A 692 28.67 23.11 11.61
CA MET A 692 28.30 23.65 10.30
C MET A 692 27.29 24.79 10.42
N LEU A 693 26.21 24.58 11.18
CA LEU A 693 25.15 25.59 11.37
C LEU A 693 25.65 26.81 12.15
N SER A 694 26.57 26.64 13.11
CA SER A 694 27.19 27.77 13.79
C SER A 694 28.06 28.64 12.88
N HIS A 695 28.54 28.09 11.75
CA HIS A 695 29.34 28.79 10.73
C HIS A 695 28.60 28.88 9.38
N ASP A 696 27.27 29.00 9.40
CA ASP A 696 26.40 28.98 8.23
C ASP A 696 26.83 29.91 7.08
N LEU A 697 27.37 31.11 7.37
CA LEU A 697 27.92 32.01 6.35
C LEU A 697 29.15 31.43 5.62
N LYS A 698 30.08 30.82 6.37
CA LYS A 698 31.31 30.22 5.82
C LYS A 698 31.00 28.94 5.04
N VAL A 699 30.02 28.18 5.50
CA VAL A 699 29.55 26.98 4.81
C VAL A 699 28.83 27.37 3.51
N ALA A 700 28.02 28.42 3.53
CA ALA A 700 27.41 28.98 2.33
C ALA A 700 28.47 29.45 1.32
N ASP A 701 29.51 30.16 1.76
CA ASP A 701 30.63 30.56 0.90
C ASP A 701 31.41 29.38 0.35
N GLN A 702 31.72 28.35 1.16
CA GLN A 702 32.44 27.16 0.68
C GLN A 702 31.62 26.34 -0.32
N VAL A 703 30.30 26.24 -0.13
CA VAL A 703 29.37 25.67 -1.12
C VAL A 703 29.32 26.51 -2.39
N HIS A 704 29.41 27.85 -2.28
CA HIS A 704 29.42 28.76 -3.43
C HIS A 704 30.77 28.75 -4.18
N THR A 705 31.88 28.62 -3.46
CA THR A 705 33.24 28.64 -4.02
C THR A 705 33.59 27.31 -4.71
N LEU A 706 33.04 26.18 -4.22
CA LEU A 706 33.07 24.90 -4.95
C LEU A 706 32.30 24.94 -6.29
N GLY A 707 31.42 25.92 -6.48
CA GLY A 707 30.75 26.20 -7.75
C GLY A 707 31.53 27.12 -8.71
N LEU A 708 32.60 27.78 -8.25
CA LEU A 708 33.31 28.82 -9.02
C LEU A 708 34.74 28.45 -9.46
N THR A 709 35.34 27.36 -8.97
CA THR A 709 36.65 26.88 -9.48
C THR A 709 36.57 26.15 -10.83
N GLY A 710 35.52 26.42 -11.62
CA GLY A 710 35.36 26.00 -13.02
C GLY A 710 35.71 27.08 -14.04
N GLN A 711 36.28 28.21 -13.60
CA GLN A 711 36.86 29.23 -14.48
C GLN A 711 38.33 29.43 -14.09
N GLU A 712 39.20 29.31 -15.09
CA GLU A 712 40.63 29.53 -15.01
C GLU A 712 40.93 30.91 -14.37
N PRO A 713 41.83 31.01 -13.39
CA PRO A 713 42.40 32.28 -13.02
C PRO A 713 43.50 32.62 -14.03
N GLY A 714 43.16 33.50 -14.98
CA GLY A 714 44.16 34.29 -15.70
C GLY A 714 44.93 35.16 -14.71
N LEU A 715 46.26 35.15 -14.86
CA LEU A 715 47.20 36.02 -14.15
C LEU A 715 46.85 37.51 -14.35
N GLU A 716 47.00 38.30 -13.28
CA GLU A 716 47.81 39.55 -13.15
C GLU A 716 47.44 40.21 -11.79
N VAL A 717 48.29 40.10 -10.75
CA VAL A 717 49.43 40.97 -10.39
C VAL A 717 49.00 42.37 -9.84
N MET A 718 49.26 42.54 -8.54
CA MET A 718 49.58 43.75 -7.77
C MET A 718 48.56 44.91 -7.68
N ALA A 719 47.95 45.06 -6.50
CA ALA A 719 48.22 46.13 -5.52
C ALA A 719 47.33 45.93 -4.29
#